data_AF-A0A919B9N2-F1
#
_entry.id   AF-A0A919B9N2-F1
#
_cell.length_a   1.000
_cell.length_b   1.000
_cell.length_c   1.000
_cell.angle_alpha   90.00
_cell.angle_beta   90.00
_cell.angle_gamma   90.00
#
_symmetry.space_group_name_H-M   'P 1'
#
loop_
_entity.id
_entity.type
_entity.pdbx_description
1 polymer ?
#
loop_
_entity_poly.entity_id
_entity_poly.type
_entity_poly.pdbx_seq_one_letter_code
_entity_poly.pdbx_strand_id
1 'polypeptide(L)'
;MATEDTYGDAYGGGQGDRFRQGTVPRDAPPPPRRPPGPPPAAPGGAAPTESPFVAWLRAPRLSPQPGVWAYEHRPRPAQEPGRVPGRQLVGGALIAFLCGWLLWSLLWNGYLGPYWRWPLKAVIPDDWDVNTPEWYEASWVYYALVVAILATVFGRIGRWPELWRRYGTPVLRRLTAPPRRLVARFAPGLLPPAQPEQIPTDKLMLRAGSALAGAVVLWLLCWNGVLSTAWLWPLYQFMPDSWRGSIASLSYAAYTYYLLFTVVLLRVASRIGLWKEARRRWSGEPAGRPEDGAGPRARLAPAAPPADPADWPGLRAAGAHDAADRLAAEARAGLMNDVDYARLDRAWQTVQARPSRLAAFTDTVLRHGAAACAHPSGARDLPERLARHDLVTRQVRLGRAADDERNPYALRGAGCALDPAVLGTSLLAVGPPGCGKTGRLVRPVLESLCLQALAGRAAVVAVGAAGAGLAPDEAFDVVVGIGRPDSAYDLDLYGGTDDPDEAAAILAEGLVGDLAAALPGGDSRRAATALAQLLGPYRAVHGRFPPVPELRELLDGAPEAVDRLRSALAASGQDALVRELDARQRQAQRPGDAGPVLADRLALLDRPAFARFFGTDDPDRTFSLRALEHPLRVRVDLPERGHAEASRLLARLVLAQFTECATARADRSLFACLVLDDATHTVTPETVRGLARLRSANAGAVLTLRTLDDVPEALRSALLGAVGCRMAFSGVTTWDGARFAEVWGKEWVETRDVTDRQVIAHEPLTRALHVLRQVVTGRAVTTQSVTVRTVERERWSASELAHAVPAGHAVLSVTSVAGETAPPVLVDLTG
;
A
#
# COMPACT_ATOMS: atom_id res chain seq x y z
N MET A 1 -48.56 -28.31 16.64
CA MET A 1 -48.56 -26.85 16.37
C MET A 1 -48.69 -26.22 17.74
N ALA A 2 -47.54 -25.87 18.36
CA ALA A 2 -47.37 -25.92 19.84
C ALA A 2 -47.66 -27.33 20.43
N THR A 3 -47.40 -27.63 21.70
CA THR A 3 -46.57 -26.99 22.76
C THR A 3 -45.28 -27.84 22.99
N GLU A 4 -44.53 -27.95 24.10
CA GLU A 4 -44.52 -27.39 25.48
C GLU A 4 -43.08 -27.52 26.08
N ASP A 5 -42.83 -26.98 27.29
CA ASP A 5 -41.54 -27.03 28.01
C ASP A 5 -41.53 -28.03 29.20
N THR A 6 -40.36 -28.60 29.52
CA THR A 6 -39.97 -29.10 30.88
C THR A 6 -38.44 -29.36 30.86
N TYR A 7 -37.55 -28.92 31.78
CA TYR A 7 -37.51 -28.95 33.26
C TYR A 7 -37.71 -30.36 33.86
N GLY A 8 -36.93 -30.82 34.85
CA GLY A 8 -35.80 -30.21 35.56
C GLY A 8 -35.03 -31.23 36.44
N ASP A 9 -34.18 -30.73 37.34
CA ASP A 9 -33.20 -31.51 38.13
C ASP A 9 -33.79 -32.53 39.14
N ALA A 10 -33.02 -33.61 39.42
CA ALA A 10 -33.27 -34.51 40.55
C ALA A 10 -32.03 -35.36 40.97
N TYR A 11 -31.42 -35.01 42.13
CA TYR A 11 -30.68 -35.84 43.13
C TYR A 11 -29.68 -36.96 42.72
N GLY A 12 -28.60 -37.27 43.46
CA GLY A 12 -28.02 -36.67 44.68
C GLY A 12 -27.23 -37.67 45.55
N GLY A 13 -26.35 -37.17 46.44
CA GLY A 13 -25.77 -37.89 47.61
C GLY A 13 -24.53 -38.79 47.39
N GLY A 14 -23.81 -39.15 48.47
CA GLY A 14 -23.05 -40.43 48.49
C GLY A 14 -21.67 -40.60 49.15
N GLN A 15 -21.09 -39.61 49.84
CA GLN A 15 -20.14 -39.75 51.00
C GLN A 15 -19.28 -41.04 51.22
N GLY A 16 -17.94 -40.88 51.29
CA GLY A 16 -16.98 -41.74 52.04
C GLY A 16 -16.22 -42.83 51.24
N ASP A 17 -15.04 -43.32 51.65
CA ASP A 17 -14.04 -42.84 52.64
C ASP A 17 -12.61 -43.37 52.29
N ARG A 18 -11.59 -43.05 53.09
CA ARG A 18 -10.14 -43.16 52.79
C ARG A 18 -9.50 -44.53 53.10
N PHE A 19 -8.56 -44.97 52.25
CA PHE A 19 -7.25 -45.58 52.62
C PHE A 19 -6.31 -45.51 51.39
N ARG A 20 -5.22 -44.70 51.36
CA ARG A 20 -3.85 -44.80 51.93
C ARG A 20 -2.88 -45.79 51.24
N GLN A 21 -1.78 -45.21 50.73
CA GLN A 21 -0.48 -45.81 50.35
C GLN A 21 -0.39 -46.64 49.05
N GLY A 22 0.73 -46.47 48.31
CA GLY A 22 1.04 -47.17 47.05
C GLY A 22 1.86 -46.36 46.05
N THR A 23 3.13 -46.06 46.36
CA THR A 23 4.02 -45.28 45.47
C THR A 23 4.56 -46.13 44.31
N VAL A 24 4.26 -45.75 43.08
CA VAL A 24 4.88 -46.30 41.85
C VAL A 24 5.16 -45.14 40.89
N PRO A 25 6.37 -45.01 40.31
CA PRO A 25 6.62 -43.98 39.32
C PRO A 25 5.83 -44.28 38.04
N ARG A 26 5.18 -43.26 37.47
CA ARG A 26 4.62 -43.31 36.11
C ARG A 26 5.49 -42.48 35.18
N ASP A 27 5.72 -43.02 34.00
CA ASP A 27 6.62 -42.46 32.99
C ASP A 27 6.19 -41.08 32.51
N ALA A 28 7.17 -40.30 32.06
CA ALA A 28 6.93 -38.98 31.49
C ALA A 28 6.07 -39.08 30.21
N PRO A 29 5.13 -38.14 29.97
CA PRO A 29 4.41 -38.08 28.71
C PRO A 29 5.39 -37.86 27.55
N PRO A 30 5.21 -38.53 26.40
CA PRO A 30 6.12 -38.37 25.27
C PRO A 30 6.06 -36.94 24.72
N PRO A 31 7.20 -36.37 24.28
CA PRO A 31 7.24 -34.99 23.78
C PRO A 31 6.39 -34.83 22.51
N PRO A 32 5.81 -33.64 22.28
CA PRO A 32 4.96 -33.40 21.11
C PRO A 32 5.72 -33.64 19.82
N ARG A 33 5.08 -34.35 18.87
CA ARG A 33 5.66 -34.65 17.57
C ARG A 33 5.93 -33.35 16.81
N ARG A 34 7.20 -33.06 16.51
CA ARG A 34 7.57 -32.00 15.55
C ARG A 34 6.84 -32.25 14.21
N PRO A 35 6.34 -31.21 13.53
CA PRO A 35 5.91 -31.35 12.15
C PRO A 35 7.09 -31.81 11.27
N PRO A 36 6.84 -32.53 10.16
CA PRO A 36 7.91 -32.96 9.27
C PRO A 36 8.65 -31.75 8.68
N GLY A 37 9.96 -31.71 8.88
CA GLY A 37 10.82 -30.70 8.24
C GLY A 37 10.81 -30.85 6.71
N PRO A 38 11.16 -29.78 5.97
CA PRO A 38 11.28 -29.87 4.52
C PRO A 38 12.34 -30.93 4.11
N PRO A 39 12.14 -31.62 2.98
CA PRO A 39 13.05 -32.69 2.56
C PRO A 39 14.47 -32.14 2.28
N PRO A 40 15.52 -32.93 2.55
CA PRO A 40 16.90 -32.49 2.33
C PRO A 40 17.13 -32.20 0.84
N ALA A 41 17.69 -31.02 0.55
CA ALA A 41 18.07 -30.65 -0.81
C ALA A 41 19.18 -31.57 -1.34
N ALA A 42 19.01 -32.06 -2.58
CA ALA A 42 20.06 -32.81 -3.25
C ALA A 42 21.30 -31.91 -3.50
N PRO A 43 22.53 -32.47 -3.48
CA PRO A 43 23.77 -31.69 -3.61
C PRO A 43 24.02 -31.21 -5.04
N GLY A 44 23.25 -30.21 -5.48
CA GLY A 44 23.55 -29.37 -6.64
C GLY A 44 24.10 -28.02 -6.17
N GLY A 45 25.27 -27.63 -6.69
CA GLY A 45 25.99 -26.43 -6.21
C GLY A 45 25.23 -25.13 -6.43
N ALA A 46 24.61 -24.61 -5.37
CA ALA A 46 24.15 -23.23 -5.30
C ALA A 46 25.29 -22.32 -4.81
N ALA A 47 25.35 -21.09 -5.32
CA ALA A 47 26.15 -20.03 -4.70
C ALA A 47 25.67 -19.79 -3.25
N PRO A 48 26.56 -19.34 -2.34
CA PRO A 48 26.18 -19.10 -0.94
C PRO A 48 24.97 -18.19 -0.88
N THR A 49 23.87 -18.71 -0.33
CA THR A 49 22.57 -18.05 -0.40
C THR A 49 22.57 -16.86 0.55
N GLU A 50 22.44 -15.66 -0.01
CA GLU A 50 22.52 -14.40 0.73
C GLU A 50 21.47 -14.35 1.85
N SER A 51 21.88 -13.91 3.04
CA SER A 51 21.00 -13.69 4.19
C SER A 51 19.79 -12.85 3.78
N PRO A 52 18.54 -13.29 4.01
CA PRO A 52 17.34 -12.55 3.61
C PRO A 52 17.29 -11.12 4.15
N PHE A 53 17.87 -10.90 5.34
CA PHE A 53 18.05 -9.56 5.91
C PHE A 53 18.99 -8.68 5.07
N VAL A 54 20.12 -9.22 4.59
CA VAL A 54 21.08 -8.46 3.75
C VAL A 54 20.46 -8.12 2.40
N ALA A 55 19.69 -9.04 1.80
CA ALA A 55 18.95 -8.79 0.57
C ALA A 55 17.87 -7.69 0.75
N TRP A 56 17.13 -7.70 1.87
CA TRP A 56 16.19 -6.64 2.26
C TRP A 56 16.89 -5.30 2.54
N LEU A 57 18.08 -5.32 3.12
CA LEU A 57 18.83 -4.11 3.42
C LEU A 57 19.34 -3.44 2.13
N ARG A 58 19.84 -4.23 1.17
CA ARG A 58 20.28 -3.78 -0.16
C ARG A 58 19.14 -3.43 -1.13
N ALA A 59 17.89 -3.73 -0.79
CA ALA A 59 16.74 -3.45 -1.65
C ALA A 59 16.56 -1.94 -1.90
N PRO A 60 16.26 -1.51 -3.15
CA PRO A 60 16.09 -0.11 -3.48
C PRO A 60 14.87 0.48 -2.79
N ARG A 61 15.04 1.66 -2.21
CA ARG A 61 14.00 2.44 -1.53
C ARG A 61 13.81 3.77 -2.25
N LEU A 62 12.69 3.94 -2.94
CA LEU A 62 12.38 5.11 -3.74
C LEU A 62 10.95 5.56 -3.47
N SER A 63 10.77 6.51 -2.55
CA SER A 63 9.46 7.16 -2.36
C SER A 63 9.38 8.42 -3.22
N PRO A 64 8.51 8.50 -4.24
CA PRO A 64 8.35 9.71 -5.04
C PRO A 64 7.44 10.76 -4.38
N GLN A 65 6.59 10.35 -3.43
CA GLN A 65 5.55 11.16 -2.78
C GLN A 65 5.24 10.59 -1.38
N PRO A 66 4.70 11.39 -0.42
CA PRO A 66 4.25 10.86 0.87
C PRO A 66 3.16 9.79 0.71
N GLY A 67 3.12 8.82 1.63
CA GLY A 67 2.16 7.71 1.62
C GLY A 67 2.44 6.62 0.58
N VAL A 68 3.47 6.75 -0.25
CA VAL A 68 3.90 5.70 -1.18
C VAL A 68 4.86 4.74 -0.47
N TRP A 69 4.60 3.44 -0.61
CA TRP A 69 5.50 2.39 -0.13
C TRP A 69 6.80 2.39 -0.95
N ALA A 70 7.92 2.70 -0.28
CA ALA A 70 9.21 2.97 -0.90
C ALA A 70 10.03 1.71 -1.23
N TYR A 71 9.91 0.67 -0.40
CA TYR A 71 10.68 -0.57 -0.52
C TYR A 71 10.30 -1.33 -1.81
N GLU A 72 11.30 -1.64 -2.65
CA GLU A 72 11.13 -2.23 -4.00
C GLU A 72 10.26 -1.40 -4.96
N HIS A 73 10.01 -0.12 -4.66
CA HIS A 73 9.20 0.76 -5.50
C HIS A 73 9.79 0.93 -6.90
N ARG A 74 8.94 0.86 -7.92
CA ARG A 74 9.28 1.12 -9.32
C ARG A 74 8.31 2.17 -9.87
N PRO A 75 8.75 3.42 -10.09
CA PRO A 75 7.85 4.48 -10.52
C PRO A 75 7.30 4.18 -11.92
N ARG A 76 5.98 4.33 -12.09
CA ARG A 76 5.35 4.33 -13.42
C ARG A 76 5.75 5.62 -14.19
N PRO A 77 5.81 5.62 -15.53
CA PRO A 77 6.06 6.82 -16.31
C PRO A 77 4.98 7.88 -16.04
N ALA A 78 5.35 9.16 -16.11
CA ALA A 78 4.50 10.28 -15.65
C ALA A 78 3.19 10.50 -16.44
N GLN A 79 3.02 9.86 -17.59
CA GLN A 79 1.81 9.90 -18.43
C GLN A 79 1.43 8.49 -18.86
N GLU A 80 0.12 8.18 -18.93
CA GLU A 80 -0.33 6.94 -19.59
C GLU A 80 0.02 7.02 -21.09
N PRO A 81 0.72 6.03 -21.68
CA PRO A 81 1.11 6.08 -23.09
C PRO A 81 -0.11 6.22 -24.02
N GLY A 82 -0.25 7.41 -24.63
CA GLY A 82 -1.45 7.92 -25.30
C GLY A 82 -2.26 6.87 -26.06
N ARG A 83 -3.26 6.30 -25.37
CA ARG A 83 -3.81 4.99 -25.70
C ARG A 83 -4.94 5.08 -26.71
N VAL A 84 -4.59 5.25 -27.99
CA VAL A 84 -5.53 5.42 -29.10
C VAL A 84 -6.70 4.43 -28.98
N PRO A 85 -7.96 4.91 -28.88
CA PRO A 85 -9.15 4.07 -28.79
C PRO A 85 -9.17 3.05 -29.91
N GLY A 86 -9.45 1.78 -29.60
CA GLY A 86 -9.32 0.68 -30.58
C GLY A 86 -10.11 0.91 -31.87
N ARG A 87 -11.26 1.59 -31.79
CA ARG A 87 -12.08 2.00 -32.94
C ARG A 87 -11.38 3.05 -33.83
N GLN A 88 -10.67 4.02 -33.24
CA GLN A 88 -9.88 5.00 -34.01
C GLN A 88 -8.63 4.36 -34.62
N LEU A 89 -7.99 3.43 -33.92
CA LEU A 89 -6.82 2.69 -34.46
C LEU A 89 -7.22 1.84 -35.69
N VAL A 90 -8.31 1.08 -35.59
CA VAL A 90 -8.86 0.29 -36.70
C VAL A 90 -9.35 1.20 -37.84
N GLY A 91 -10.06 2.29 -37.52
CA GLY A 91 -10.55 3.25 -38.51
C GLY A 91 -9.42 3.94 -39.28
N GLY A 92 -8.38 4.42 -38.60
CA GLY A 92 -7.21 5.03 -39.23
C GLY A 92 -6.42 4.06 -40.11
N ALA A 93 -6.24 2.82 -39.64
CA ALA A 93 -5.61 1.76 -40.43
C ALA A 93 -6.41 1.42 -41.70
N LEU A 94 -7.73 1.27 -41.59
CA LEU A 94 -8.63 0.99 -42.70
C LEU A 94 -8.66 2.14 -43.72
N ILE A 95 -8.77 3.39 -43.27
CA ILE A 95 -8.76 4.57 -44.15
C ILE A 95 -7.42 4.68 -44.87
N ALA A 96 -6.29 4.52 -44.17
CA ALA A 96 -4.97 4.54 -44.80
C ALA A 96 -4.80 3.41 -45.84
N PHE A 97 -5.32 2.21 -45.57
CA PHE A 97 -5.35 1.12 -46.55
C PHE A 97 -6.21 1.45 -47.76
N LEU A 98 -7.42 1.99 -47.57
CA LEU A 98 -8.31 2.39 -48.67
C LEU A 98 -7.71 3.52 -49.52
N CYS A 99 -7.01 4.48 -48.91
CA CYS A 99 -6.28 5.53 -49.64
C CYS A 99 -5.10 4.96 -50.44
N GLY A 100 -4.31 4.05 -49.86
CA GLY A 100 -3.22 3.36 -50.57
C GLY A 100 -3.72 2.47 -51.71
N TRP A 101 -4.84 1.76 -51.51
CA TRP A 101 -5.52 0.96 -52.52
C TRP A 101 -6.08 1.81 -53.66
N LEU A 102 -6.72 2.94 -53.32
CA LEU A 102 -7.23 3.90 -54.31
C LEU A 102 -6.09 4.50 -55.14
N LEU A 103 -4.98 4.89 -54.51
CA LEU A 103 -3.80 5.40 -55.21
C LEU A 103 -3.19 4.33 -56.13
N TRP A 104 -3.03 3.08 -55.65
CA TRP A 104 -2.60 1.96 -56.49
C TRP A 104 -3.54 1.73 -57.68
N SER A 105 -4.85 1.77 -57.46
CA SER A 105 -5.86 1.64 -58.52
C SER A 105 -5.79 2.77 -59.56
N LEU A 106 -5.55 4.02 -59.13
CA LEU A 106 -5.40 5.17 -60.03
C LEU A 106 -4.09 5.13 -60.84
N LEU A 107 -3.03 4.57 -60.27
CA LEU A 107 -1.76 4.31 -60.98
C LEU A 107 -1.95 3.18 -62.01
N TRP A 108 -2.50 2.04 -61.58
CA TRP A 108 -2.67 0.84 -62.39
C TRP A 108 -3.63 1.03 -63.57
N ASN A 109 -4.80 1.64 -63.33
CA ASN A 109 -5.79 1.93 -64.37
C ASN A 109 -5.46 3.19 -65.20
N GLY A 110 -4.25 3.76 -65.04
CA GLY A 110 -3.75 4.82 -65.91
C GLY A 110 -4.31 6.23 -65.70
N TYR A 111 -5.21 6.44 -64.74
CA TYR A 111 -5.81 7.76 -64.44
C TYR A 111 -4.77 8.82 -64.03
N LEU A 112 -3.62 8.41 -63.46
CA LEU A 112 -2.49 9.30 -63.15
C LEU A 112 -1.46 9.43 -64.30
N GLY A 113 -1.83 8.99 -65.51
CA GLY A 113 -1.00 9.07 -66.71
C GLY A 113 0.17 8.09 -66.74
N PRO A 114 1.05 8.18 -67.76
CA PRO A 114 2.22 7.32 -67.90
C PRO A 114 3.39 7.70 -66.98
N TYR A 115 3.36 8.88 -66.36
CA TYR A 115 4.49 9.48 -65.63
C TYR A 115 5.08 8.59 -64.54
N TRP A 116 4.26 7.82 -63.81
CA TRP A 116 4.75 6.91 -62.78
C TRP A 116 5.50 5.69 -63.32
N ARG A 117 5.40 5.40 -64.63
CA ARG A 117 6.17 4.38 -65.36
C ARG A 117 7.38 4.98 -66.10
N TRP A 118 7.56 6.30 -66.06
CA TRP A 118 8.73 6.95 -66.65
C TRP A 118 10.06 6.56 -66.00
N PRO A 119 10.20 6.43 -64.66
CA PRO A 119 11.47 6.00 -64.04
C PRO A 119 11.93 4.61 -64.49
N LEU A 120 10.98 3.70 -64.75
CA LEU A 120 11.26 2.39 -65.32
C LEU A 120 11.80 2.50 -66.75
N LYS A 121 11.15 3.31 -67.59
CA LYS A 121 11.58 3.60 -68.97
C LYS A 121 12.90 4.37 -69.08
N ALA A 122 13.29 5.12 -68.05
CA ALA A 122 14.54 5.89 -68.02
C ALA A 122 15.75 5.10 -67.50
N VAL A 123 15.55 3.87 -67.01
CA VAL A 123 16.60 3.00 -66.44
C VAL A 123 16.81 1.73 -67.28
N ILE A 124 15.81 1.30 -68.04
CA ILE A 124 15.90 0.18 -68.99
C ILE A 124 16.50 0.67 -70.34
N PRO A 125 17.41 -0.07 -70.98
CA PRO A 125 17.92 0.25 -72.31
C PRO A 125 16.82 0.22 -73.40
N ASP A 126 16.94 1.06 -74.42
CA ASP A 126 15.96 1.15 -75.53
C ASP A 126 15.81 -0.16 -76.34
N ASP A 127 16.78 -1.08 -76.24
CA ASP A 127 16.74 -2.41 -76.89
C ASP A 127 15.68 -3.36 -76.29
N TRP A 128 15.14 -3.07 -75.09
CA TRP A 128 14.17 -3.93 -74.39
C TRP A 128 12.72 -3.53 -74.72
N ASP A 129 12.24 -3.95 -75.89
CA ASP A 129 10.83 -3.77 -76.27
C ASP A 129 9.86 -4.45 -75.29
N VAL A 130 8.61 -3.96 -75.26
CA VAL A 130 7.53 -4.36 -74.35
C VAL A 130 7.21 -5.87 -74.43
N ASN A 131 7.58 -6.53 -75.52
CA ASN A 131 7.37 -7.96 -75.76
C ASN A 131 8.53 -8.86 -75.29
N THR A 132 9.63 -8.29 -74.76
CA THR A 132 10.79 -9.05 -74.28
C THR A 132 10.56 -9.65 -72.87
N PRO A 133 11.05 -10.86 -72.58
CA PRO A 133 11.05 -11.43 -71.22
C PRO A 133 11.69 -10.49 -70.18
N GLU A 134 12.78 -9.83 -70.57
CA GLU A 134 13.57 -8.93 -69.74
C GLU A 134 12.76 -7.68 -69.34
N TRP A 135 12.02 -7.08 -70.28
CA TRP A 135 11.07 -6.00 -69.98
C TRP A 135 9.97 -6.44 -69.01
N TYR A 136 9.46 -7.67 -69.17
CA TYR A 136 8.43 -8.22 -68.29
C TYR A 136 8.94 -8.38 -66.85
N GLU A 137 10.09 -9.04 -66.65
CA GLU A 137 10.68 -9.22 -65.31
C GLU A 137 11.00 -7.88 -64.64
N ALA A 138 11.66 -6.95 -65.34
CA ALA A 138 11.98 -5.63 -64.82
C ALA A 138 10.72 -4.82 -64.45
N SER A 139 9.65 -4.92 -65.25
CA SER A 139 8.36 -4.32 -64.95
C SER A 139 7.75 -4.86 -63.65
N TRP A 140 7.76 -6.18 -63.44
CA TRP A 140 7.23 -6.77 -62.21
C TRP A 140 8.06 -6.43 -60.97
N VAL A 141 9.39 -6.37 -61.08
CA VAL A 141 10.27 -5.91 -60.00
C VAL A 141 9.96 -4.45 -59.64
N TYR A 142 9.76 -3.57 -60.63
CA TYR A 142 9.37 -2.18 -60.39
C TYR A 142 7.99 -2.05 -59.76
N TYR A 143 6.99 -2.80 -60.24
CA TYR A 143 5.65 -2.81 -59.65
C TYR A 143 5.66 -3.33 -58.20
N ALA A 144 6.44 -4.38 -57.90
CA ALA A 144 6.62 -4.88 -56.54
C ALA A 144 7.27 -3.83 -55.62
N LEU A 145 8.26 -3.08 -56.13
CA LEU A 145 8.92 -1.99 -55.41
C LEU A 145 7.98 -0.81 -55.15
N VAL A 146 7.16 -0.39 -56.12
CA VAL A 146 6.14 0.66 -55.95
C VAL A 146 5.08 0.22 -54.92
N VAL A 147 4.60 -1.03 -54.99
CA VAL A 147 3.66 -1.59 -53.99
C VAL A 147 4.30 -1.64 -52.60
N ALA A 148 5.58 -2.01 -52.49
CA ALA A 148 6.30 -2.03 -51.21
C ALA A 148 6.46 -0.63 -50.59
N ILE A 149 6.75 0.39 -51.41
CA ILE A 149 6.80 1.79 -50.97
C ILE A 149 5.42 2.25 -50.48
N LEU A 150 4.36 2.02 -51.27
CA LEU A 150 2.98 2.36 -50.88
C LEU A 150 2.57 1.67 -49.58
N ALA A 151 2.81 0.36 -49.46
CA ALA A 151 2.52 -0.42 -48.26
C ALA A 151 3.30 0.08 -47.03
N THR A 152 4.55 0.55 -47.22
CA THR A 152 5.36 1.11 -46.14
C THR A 152 4.85 2.49 -45.70
N VAL A 153 4.53 3.38 -46.64
CA VAL A 153 4.05 4.74 -46.36
C VAL A 153 2.66 4.70 -45.70
N PHE A 154 1.68 4.05 -46.34
CA PHE A 154 0.33 3.93 -45.78
C PHE A 154 0.28 3.00 -44.55
N GLY A 155 1.19 2.03 -44.45
CA GLY A 155 1.41 1.23 -43.25
C GLY A 155 1.85 2.07 -42.05
N ARG A 156 2.77 3.02 -42.26
CA ARG A 156 3.24 3.95 -41.23
C ARG A 156 2.17 4.97 -40.83
N ILE A 157 1.49 5.58 -41.82
CA ILE A 157 0.41 6.55 -41.61
C ILE A 157 -0.77 5.90 -40.84
N GLY A 158 -1.20 4.71 -41.26
CA GLY A 158 -2.30 3.96 -40.63
C GLY A 158 -1.95 3.28 -39.30
N ARG A 159 -0.75 3.49 -38.73
CA ARG A 159 -0.25 2.81 -37.52
C ARG A 159 -0.39 1.27 -37.57
N TRP A 160 -0.24 0.67 -38.75
CA TRP A 160 -0.38 -0.78 -38.95
C TRP A 160 0.51 -1.65 -38.04
N PRO A 161 1.76 -1.26 -37.68
CA PRO A 161 2.55 -2.00 -36.69
C PRO A 161 1.92 -2.05 -35.29
N GLU A 162 1.17 -1.02 -34.88
CA GLU A 162 0.48 -0.96 -33.60
C GLU A 162 -0.79 -1.83 -33.61
N LEU A 163 -1.56 -1.76 -34.70
CA LEU A 163 -2.71 -2.64 -34.95
C LEU A 163 -2.28 -4.12 -34.95
N TRP A 164 -1.18 -4.45 -35.65
CA TRP A 164 -0.64 -5.80 -35.71
C TRP A 164 -0.16 -6.30 -34.35
N ARG A 165 0.52 -5.46 -33.56
CA ARG A 165 0.88 -5.81 -32.17
C ARG A 165 -0.38 -6.11 -31.33
N ARG A 166 -1.40 -5.24 -31.38
CA ARG A 166 -2.59 -5.30 -30.52
C ARG A 166 -3.58 -6.42 -30.88
N TYR A 167 -3.80 -6.70 -32.16
CA TYR A 167 -4.80 -7.68 -32.63
C TYR A 167 -4.20 -8.83 -33.45
N GLY A 168 -3.19 -8.55 -34.29
CA GLY A 168 -2.54 -9.57 -35.12
C GLY A 168 -1.77 -10.61 -34.30
N THR A 169 -0.91 -10.19 -33.36
CA THR A 169 -0.08 -11.13 -32.59
C THR A 169 -0.86 -12.11 -31.69
N PRO A 170 -1.96 -11.76 -30.98
CA PRO A 170 -2.73 -12.76 -30.23
C PRO A 170 -3.48 -13.74 -31.15
N VAL A 171 -4.01 -13.29 -32.28
CA VAL A 171 -4.68 -14.18 -33.25
C VAL A 171 -3.67 -15.11 -33.90
N LEU A 172 -2.52 -14.60 -34.36
CA LEU A 172 -1.46 -15.41 -34.93
C LEU A 172 -0.89 -16.41 -33.89
N ARG A 173 -0.80 -16.04 -32.61
CA ARG A 173 -0.42 -16.98 -31.53
C ARG A 173 -1.46 -18.08 -31.31
N ARG A 174 -2.76 -17.81 -31.48
CA ARG A 174 -3.81 -18.84 -31.43
C ARG A 174 -3.74 -19.77 -32.65
N LEU A 175 -3.55 -19.23 -33.85
CA LEU A 175 -3.48 -20.01 -35.09
C LEU A 175 -2.16 -20.78 -35.28
N THR A 176 -1.05 -20.32 -34.69
CA THR A 176 0.27 -20.97 -34.79
C THR A 176 0.68 -21.76 -33.54
N ALA A 177 -0.25 -21.95 -32.60
CA ALA A 177 -0.09 -22.89 -31.49
C ALA A 177 -0.48 -24.31 -31.97
N PRO A 178 0.47 -25.24 -32.18
CA PRO A 178 0.12 -26.61 -32.54
C PRO A 178 -0.61 -27.30 -31.37
N PRO A 179 -1.45 -28.31 -31.63
CA PRO A 179 -2.13 -29.08 -30.59
C PRO A 179 -1.12 -29.91 -29.78
N ARG A 180 -0.54 -29.29 -28.74
CA ARG A 180 0.49 -29.89 -27.86
C ARG A 180 0.12 -31.28 -27.34
N ARG A 181 -1.18 -31.54 -27.12
CA ARG A 181 -1.73 -32.83 -26.65
C ARG A 181 -1.58 -33.99 -27.66
N LEU A 182 -1.44 -33.72 -28.96
CA LEU A 182 -1.20 -34.76 -29.97
C LEU A 182 0.30 -35.04 -30.15
N VAL A 183 1.10 -33.99 -30.35
CA VAL A 183 2.56 -34.14 -30.58
C VAL A 183 3.24 -34.82 -29.38
N ALA A 184 2.86 -34.45 -28.14
CA ALA A 184 3.40 -35.05 -26.93
C ALA A 184 3.06 -36.55 -26.76
N ARG A 185 2.06 -37.08 -27.49
CA ARG A 185 1.63 -38.48 -27.39
C ARG A 185 2.32 -39.41 -28.39
N PHE A 186 2.90 -38.86 -29.47
CA PHE A 186 3.54 -39.64 -30.53
C PHE A 186 5.05 -39.36 -30.72
N ALA A 187 5.55 -38.17 -30.41
CA ALA A 187 6.96 -37.82 -30.64
C ALA A 187 7.49 -36.75 -29.65
N PRO A 188 7.76 -37.11 -28.38
CA PRO A 188 8.17 -36.14 -27.36
C PRO A 188 9.49 -35.41 -27.69
N GLY A 189 10.42 -36.04 -28.39
CA GLY A 189 11.72 -35.45 -28.77
C GLY A 189 11.65 -34.27 -29.75
N LEU A 190 10.56 -34.15 -30.53
CA LEU A 190 10.38 -33.06 -31.50
C LEU A 190 9.94 -31.73 -30.86
N LEU A 191 9.53 -31.74 -29.59
CA LEU A 191 9.14 -30.52 -28.89
C LEU A 191 10.39 -29.74 -28.44
N PRO A 192 10.37 -28.39 -28.53
CA PRO A 192 11.39 -27.57 -27.87
C PRO A 192 11.23 -27.70 -26.35
N PRO A 193 12.32 -27.91 -25.59
CA PRO A 193 12.25 -28.04 -24.13
C PRO A 193 11.79 -26.73 -23.48
N ALA A 194 11.19 -26.83 -22.30
CA ALA A 194 10.56 -25.70 -21.61
C ALA A 194 11.55 -24.58 -21.22
N GLN A 195 12.84 -24.90 -21.06
CA GLN A 195 13.92 -23.99 -20.69
C GLN A 195 15.10 -24.20 -21.65
N PRO A 196 15.11 -23.58 -22.85
CA PRO A 196 16.18 -23.76 -23.84
C PRO A 196 17.52 -23.15 -23.38
N GLU A 197 17.47 -22.28 -22.37
CA GLU A 197 18.61 -21.51 -21.86
C GLU A 197 19.60 -22.36 -21.05
N GLN A 198 19.14 -23.45 -20.42
CA GLN A 198 19.97 -24.35 -19.60
C GLN A 198 20.72 -25.43 -20.42
N ILE A 199 20.48 -25.54 -21.72
CA ILE A 199 21.17 -26.53 -22.56
C ILE A 199 22.64 -26.10 -22.72
N PRO A 200 23.63 -26.97 -22.43
CA PRO A 200 25.03 -26.64 -22.65
C PRO A 200 25.33 -26.55 -24.16
N THR A 201 26.29 -25.70 -24.51
CA THR A 201 26.47 -25.22 -25.89
C THR A 201 26.87 -26.31 -26.88
N ASP A 202 27.58 -27.34 -26.42
CA ASP A 202 27.90 -28.56 -27.17
C ASP A 202 26.63 -29.28 -27.67
N LYS A 203 25.70 -29.59 -26.76
CA LYS A 203 24.45 -30.32 -27.05
C LYS A 203 23.47 -29.46 -27.83
N LEU A 204 23.52 -28.14 -27.63
CA LEU A 204 22.73 -27.17 -28.40
C LEU A 204 23.19 -27.11 -29.86
N MET A 205 24.51 -27.06 -30.11
CA MET A 205 25.06 -27.09 -31.49
C MET A 205 24.84 -28.45 -32.16
N LEU A 206 25.00 -29.56 -31.43
CA LEU A 206 24.70 -30.91 -31.94
C LEU A 206 23.22 -31.02 -32.38
N ARG A 207 22.29 -30.51 -31.56
CA ARG A 207 20.84 -30.47 -31.87
C ARG A 207 20.49 -29.52 -33.02
N ALA A 208 21.21 -28.40 -33.15
CA ALA A 208 21.06 -27.50 -34.28
C ALA A 208 21.49 -28.18 -35.60
N GLY A 209 22.65 -28.85 -35.59
CA GLY A 209 23.20 -29.60 -36.72
C GLY A 209 22.36 -30.82 -37.10
N SER A 210 21.89 -31.62 -36.14
CA SER A 210 21.05 -32.79 -36.42
C SER A 210 19.69 -32.41 -37.01
N ALA A 211 19.11 -31.27 -36.62
CA ALA A 211 17.90 -30.72 -37.22
C ALA A 211 18.13 -30.24 -38.67
N LEU A 212 19.31 -29.70 -38.98
CA LEU A 212 19.69 -29.33 -40.36
C LEU A 212 19.91 -30.59 -41.21
N ALA A 213 20.66 -31.57 -40.70
CA ALA A 213 20.91 -32.84 -41.40
C ALA A 213 19.60 -33.59 -41.70
N GLY A 214 18.69 -33.69 -40.74
CA GLY A 214 17.36 -34.30 -40.95
C GLY A 214 16.52 -33.56 -41.99
N ALA A 215 16.63 -32.22 -42.07
CA ALA A 215 15.96 -31.42 -43.11
C ALA A 215 16.58 -31.66 -44.49
N VAL A 216 17.91 -31.68 -44.61
CA VAL A 216 18.61 -31.97 -45.88
C VAL A 216 18.31 -33.38 -46.36
N VAL A 217 18.33 -34.38 -45.47
CA VAL A 217 17.96 -35.77 -45.81
C VAL A 217 16.50 -35.86 -46.27
N LEU A 218 15.55 -35.22 -45.57
CA LEU A 218 14.14 -35.25 -45.99
C LEU A 218 13.93 -34.54 -47.34
N TRP A 219 14.63 -33.43 -47.58
CA TRP A 219 14.61 -32.73 -48.87
C TRP A 219 15.15 -33.61 -50.01
N LEU A 220 16.26 -34.31 -49.76
CA LEU A 220 16.85 -35.26 -50.72
C LEU A 220 15.96 -36.49 -50.95
N LEU A 221 15.22 -36.98 -49.94
CA LEU A 221 14.25 -38.08 -50.10
C LEU A 221 13.01 -37.67 -50.91
N CYS A 222 12.60 -36.40 -50.81
CA CYS A 222 11.60 -35.82 -51.71
C CYS A 222 12.14 -35.67 -53.14
N TRP A 223 13.35 -35.10 -53.28
CA TRP A 223 13.97 -34.80 -54.57
C TRP A 223 14.28 -36.07 -55.39
N ASN A 224 14.89 -37.08 -54.78
CA ASN A 224 15.25 -38.34 -55.45
C ASN A 224 14.05 -39.30 -55.62
N GLY A 225 12.81 -38.82 -55.50
CA GLY A 225 11.59 -39.61 -55.74
C GLY A 225 11.30 -40.72 -54.73
N VAL A 226 12.11 -40.91 -53.70
CA VAL A 226 11.97 -41.99 -52.70
C VAL A 226 10.66 -41.89 -51.94
N LEU A 227 10.17 -40.67 -51.68
CA LEU A 227 8.85 -40.40 -51.10
C LEU A 227 7.69 -40.37 -52.13
N SER A 228 7.93 -40.82 -53.36
CA SER A 228 7.02 -40.76 -54.52
C SER A 228 6.56 -39.34 -54.90
N THR A 229 5.66 -39.22 -55.87
CA THR A 229 4.97 -37.96 -56.18
C THR A 229 3.96 -37.53 -55.10
N ALA A 230 3.75 -38.31 -54.04
CA ALA A 230 2.84 -37.97 -52.94
C ALA A 230 3.16 -36.62 -52.28
N TRP A 231 4.43 -36.21 -52.19
CA TRP A 231 4.78 -34.90 -51.64
C TRP A 231 4.49 -33.73 -52.62
N LEU A 232 4.39 -34.00 -53.93
CA LEU A 232 3.95 -33.06 -54.96
C LEU A 232 2.42 -33.04 -55.14
N TRP A 233 1.68 -33.98 -54.52
CA TRP A 233 0.22 -34.05 -54.62
C TRP A 233 -0.50 -32.71 -54.37
N PRO A 234 -0.12 -31.87 -53.37
CA PRO A 234 -0.76 -30.58 -53.17
C PRO A 234 -0.56 -29.62 -54.35
N LEU A 235 0.60 -29.63 -55.01
CA LEU A 235 0.85 -28.82 -56.20
C LEU A 235 -0.07 -29.27 -57.33
N TYR A 236 -0.16 -30.58 -57.60
CA TYR A 236 -1.04 -31.10 -58.65
C TYR A 236 -2.53 -30.81 -58.40
N GLN A 237 -3.00 -30.85 -57.14
CA GLN A 237 -4.40 -30.59 -56.80
C GLN A 237 -4.78 -29.10 -56.82
N PHE A 238 -3.92 -28.21 -56.33
CA PHE A 238 -4.23 -26.78 -56.20
C PHE A 238 -3.77 -25.92 -57.39
N MET A 239 -2.99 -26.48 -58.33
CA MET A 239 -2.62 -25.78 -59.56
C MET A 239 -3.75 -25.83 -60.61
N PRO A 240 -4.21 -24.67 -61.15
CA PRO A 240 -5.28 -24.62 -62.14
C PRO A 240 -4.97 -25.43 -63.42
N ASP A 241 -6.00 -25.99 -64.05
CA ASP A 241 -5.86 -26.76 -65.30
C ASP A 241 -5.20 -25.96 -66.43
N SER A 242 -5.50 -24.66 -66.53
CA SER A 242 -4.88 -23.75 -67.51
C SER A 242 -3.37 -23.61 -67.33
N TRP A 243 -2.81 -23.91 -66.16
CA TRP A 243 -1.37 -23.89 -65.90
C TRP A 243 -0.68 -25.21 -66.23
N ARG A 244 -1.44 -26.32 -66.41
CA ARG A 244 -0.90 -27.62 -66.84
C ARG A 244 -0.54 -27.63 -68.33
N GLY A 245 -1.18 -26.78 -69.13
CA GLY A 245 -1.00 -26.72 -70.59
C GLY A 245 0.21 -25.92 -71.09
N SER A 246 0.93 -25.18 -70.22
CA SER A 246 2.11 -24.41 -70.60
C SER A 246 3.32 -24.79 -69.75
N ILE A 247 4.43 -25.10 -70.42
CA ILE A 247 5.69 -25.54 -69.80
C ILE A 247 6.23 -24.45 -68.86
N ALA A 248 6.05 -23.17 -69.20
CA ALA A 248 6.49 -22.04 -68.40
C ALA A 248 5.71 -21.94 -67.07
N SER A 249 4.37 -21.92 -67.10
CA SER A 249 3.56 -21.80 -65.88
C SER A 249 3.68 -23.04 -64.99
N LEU A 250 3.77 -24.24 -65.57
CA LEU A 250 4.09 -25.47 -64.84
C LEU A 250 5.45 -25.36 -64.12
N SER A 251 6.48 -24.85 -64.80
CA SER A 251 7.82 -24.66 -64.23
C SER A 251 7.82 -23.64 -63.10
N TYR A 252 7.21 -22.46 -63.29
CA TYR A 252 7.12 -21.44 -62.25
C TYR A 252 6.31 -21.91 -61.03
N ALA A 253 5.21 -22.64 -61.23
CA ALA A 253 4.43 -23.22 -60.14
C ALA A 253 5.25 -24.27 -59.37
N ALA A 254 5.98 -25.13 -60.08
CA ALA A 254 6.88 -26.11 -59.47
C ALA A 254 8.00 -25.43 -58.67
N TYR A 255 8.77 -24.50 -59.24
CA TYR A 255 9.85 -23.80 -58.53
C TYR A 255 9.34 -23.00 -57.32
N THR A 256 8.17 -22.36 -57.43
CA THR A 256 7.52 -21.69 -56.29
C THR A 256 7.15 -22.70 -55.20
N TYR A 257 6.68 -23.89 -55.56
CA TYR A 257 6.38 -24.96 -54.61
C TYR A 257 7.65 -25.54 -53.96
N TYR A 258 8.73 -25.80 -54.72
CA TYR A 258 10.04 -26.19 -54.18
C TYR A 258 10.56 -25.15 -53.17
N LEU A 259 10.47 -23.86 -53.50
CA LEU A 259 10.88 -22.77 -52.60
C LEU A 259 10.05 -22.74 -51.32
N LEU A 260 8.71 -22.79 -51.43
CA LEU A 260 7.81 -22.82 -50.27
C LEU A 260 8.02 -24.05 -49.39
N PHE A 261 8.16 -25.24 -49.99
CA PHE A 261 8.45 -26.48 -49.27
C PHE A 261 9.79 -26.40 -48.51
N THR A 262 10.83 -25.90 -49.17
CA THR A 262 12.16 -25.70 -48.57
C THR A 262 12.11 -24.69 -47.41
N VAL A 263 11.40 -23.57 -47.57
CA VAL A 263 11.20 -22.56 -46.52
C VAL A 263 10.41 -23.13 -45.33
N VAL A 264 9.36 -23.91 -45.57
CA VAL A 264 8.60 -24.60 -44.51
C VAL A 264 9.49 -25.60 -43.77
N LEU A 265 10.26 -26.40 -44.50
CA LEU A 265 11.17 -27.40 -43.94
C LEU A 265 12.27 -26.78 -43.08
N LEU A 266 12.93 -25.71 -43.56
CA LEU A 266 13.90 -24.93 -42.79
C LEU A 266 13.26 -24.22 -41.57
N ARG A 267 11.99 -23.79 -41.67
CA ARG A 267 11.23 -23.19 -40.57
C ARG A 267 10.84 -24.22 -39.49
N VAL A 268 10.65 -25.48 -39.86
CA VAL A 268 10.46 -26.61 -38.94
C VAL A 268 11.81 -27.00 -38.30
N ALA A 269 12.86 -27.15 -39.10
CA ALA A 269 14.21 -27.47 -38.63
C ALA A 269 14.74 -26.43 -37.61
N SER A 270 14.65 -25.14 -37.93
CA SER A 270 15.06 -24.04 -37.04
C SER A 270 14.24 -23.93 -35.75
N ARG A 271 13.00 -24.43 -35.74
CA ARG A 271 12.16 -24.57 -34.53
C ARG A 271 12.64 -25.74 -33.64
N ILE A 272 12.97 -26.88 -34.23
CA ILE A 272 13.41 -28.10 -33.52
C ILE A 272 14.84 -27.97 -32.99
N GLY A 273 15.73 -27.41 -33.82
CA GLY A 273 17.15 -27.19 -33.55
C GLY A 273 17.49 -25.91 -32.78
N LEU A 274 16.49 -25.11 -32.39
CA LEU A 274 16.67 -23.87 -31.61
C LEU A 274 17.67 -22.87 -32.23
N TRP A 275 17.74 -22.77 -33.56
CA TRP A 275 18.82 -22.05 -34.27
C TRP A 275 18.96 -20.56 -33.90
N LYS A 276 17.91 -19.93 -33.35
CA LYS A 276 18.01 -18.56 -32.81
C LYS A 276 18.94 -18.48 -31.59
N GLU A 277 18.87 -19.44 -30.68
CA GLU A 277 19.71 -19.45 -29.47
C GLU A 277 21.13 -19.91 -29.81
N ALA A 278 21.27 -20.82 -30.77
CA ALA A 278 22.57 -21.20 -31.34
C ALA A 278 23.25 -19.99 -31.99
N ARG A 279 22.55 -19.27 -32.88
CA ARG A 279 23.07 -18.03 -33.48
C ARG A 279 23.43 -17.00 -32.41
N ARG A 280 22.57 -16.74 -31.42
CA ARG A 280 22.80 -15.75 -30.36
C ARG A 280 24.03 -16.06 -29.50
N ARG A 281 24.32 -17.34 -29.25
CA ARG A 281 25.55 -17.75 -28.54
C ARG A 281 26.80 -17.73 -29.43
N TRP A 282 26.63 -17.94 -30.73
CA TRP A 282 27.73 -17.96 -31.69
C TRP A 282 28.12 -16.56 -32.21
N SER A 283 27.18 -15.61 -32.28
CA SER A 283 27.45 -14.22 -32.70
C SER A 283 28.13 -13.36 -31.62
N GLY A 284 28.26 -13.86 -30.39
CA GLY A 284 29.00 -13.18 -29.31
C GLY A 284 28.39 -11.84 -28.85
N GLU A 285 27.15 -11.54 -29.23
CA GLU A 285 26.53 -10.23 -29.00
C GLU A 285 26.22 -9.96 -27.51
N PRO A 286 26.87 -8.98 -26.85
CA PRO A 286 26.44 -8.51 -25.54
C PRO A 286 25.08 -7.80 -25.64
N ALA A 287 24.32 -7.78 -24.55
CA ALA A 287 22.94 -7.30 -24.55
C ALA A 287 22.84 -5.78 -24.84
N GLY A 288 22.52 -5.45 -26.10
CA GLY A 288 22.28 -4.09 -26.58
C GLY A 288 21.07 -3.43 -25.91
N ARG A 289 21.32 -2.25 -25.32
CA ARG A 289 20.38 -1.35 -24.63
C ARG A 289 19.13 -0.96 -25.47
N PRO A 290 18.06 -0.47 -24.82
CA PRO A 290 17.00 0.28 -25.50
C PRO A 290 17.53 1.54 -26.22
N GLU A 291 16.81 2.00 -27.22
CA GLU A 291 17.10 3.24 -27.97
C GLU A 291 16.54 4.47 -27.22
N ASP A 292 17.43 5.29 -26.64
CA ASP A 292 17.07 6.62 -26.13
C ASP A 292 17.43 7.71 -27.16
N GLY A 293 16.41 8.44 -27.63
CA GLY A 293 16.58 9.61 -28.49
C GLY A 293 16.44 10.91 -27.71
N ALA A 294 17.54 11.44 -27.17
CA ALA A 294 17.55 12.72 -26.44
C ALA A 294 18.81 13.56 -26.77
N GLY A 295 18.65 14.89 -26.73
CA GLY A 295 19.70 15.85 -27.12
C GLY A 295 20.84 16.00 -26.10
N PRO A 296 21.91 16.73 -26.47
CA PRO A 296 23.13 16.82 -25.67
C PRO A 296 22.91 17.56 -24.34
N ARG A 297 23.14 16.85 -23.23
CA ARG A 297 23.41 17.43 -21.90
C ARG A 297 24.79 17.01 -21.41
N ALA A 298 25.38 17.85 -20.56
CA ALA A 298 26.78 17.75 -20.17
C ALA A 298 27.13 16.42 -19.46
N ARG A 299 28.35 15.92 -19.70
CA ARG A 299 28.90 14.75 -19.00
C ARG A 299 29.26 15.14 -17.57
N LEU A 300 28.35 14.93 -16.63
CA LEU A 300 28.75 14.64 -15.25
C LEU A 300 29.46 13.29 -15.23
N ALA A 301 30.55 13.18 -14.47
CA ALA A 301 31.26 11.91 -14.31
C ALA A 301 30.37 10.87 -13.60
N PRO A 302 30.49 9.57 -13.91
CA PRO A 302 29.78 8.55 -13.16
C PRO A 302 30.23 8.57 -11.71
N ALA A 303 29.29 8.77 -10.78
CA ALA A 303 29.56 8.62 -9.35
C ALA A 303 30.02 7.18 -9.05
N ALA A 304 30.88 7.03 -8.03
CA ALA A 304 31.23 5.72 -7.52
C ALA A 304 29.97 4.94 -7.09
N PRO A 305 29.94 3.60 -7.24
CA PRO A 305 28.80 2.82 -6.77
C PRO A 305 28.58 3.06 -5.27
N PRO A 306 27.32 3.18 -4.81
CA PRO A 306 27.04 3.39 -3.39
C PRO A 306 27.59 2.23 -2.56
N ALA A 307 28.24 2.56 -1.45
CA ALA A 307 28.78 1.56 -0.53
C ALA A 307 27.66 0.68 0.04
N ASP A 308 27.94 -0.62 0.20
CA ASP A 308 26.97 -1.58 0.71
C ASP A 308 26.52 -1.21 2.15
N PRO A 309 25.22 -0.94 2.41
CA PRO A 309 24.76 -0.62 3.75
C PRO A 309 25.03 -1.75 4.76
N ALA A 310 25.14 -3.00 4.30
CA ALA A 310 25.46 -4.15 5.15
C ALA A 310 26.89 -4.10 5.74
N ASP A 311 27.81 -3.34 5.15
CA ASP A 311 29.17 -3.14 5.65
C ASP A 311 29.32 -1.91 6.56
N TRP A 312 28.20 -1.30 7.00
CA TRP A 312 28.15 -0.17 7.92
C TRP A 312 29.15 0.96 7.59
N PRO A 313 29.08 1.56 6.38
CA PRO A 313 30.08 2.52 5.90
C PRO A 313 30.24 3.75 6.82
N GLY A 314 29.19 4.16 7.53
CA GLY A 314 29.26 5.24 8.53
C GLY A 314 30.14 4.90 9.75
N LEU A 315 30.12 3.64 10.23
CA LEU A 315 31.00 3.18 11.31
C LEU A 315 32.46 3.15 10.84
N ARG A 316 32.71 2.63 9.62
CA ARG A 316 34.04 2.59 9.03
C ARG A 316 34.61 3.99 8.77
N ALA A 317 33.79 4.94 8.32
CA ALA A 317 34.20 6.33 8.13
C ALA A 317 34.57 7.05 9.45
N ALA A 318 34.03 6.58 10.58
CA ALA A 318 34.36 7.06 11.92
C ALA A 318 35.49 6.25 12.62
N GLY A 319 36.17 5.34 11.90
CA GLY A 319 37.25 4.52 12.44
C GLY A 319 36.82 3.31 13.27
N ALA A 320 35.51 3.09 13.49
CA ALA A 320 34.98 1.97 14.25
C ALA A 320 34.91 0.67 13.42
N HIS A 321 36.04 0.27 12.83
CA HIS A 321 36.13 -0.84 11.88
C HIS A 321 35.72 -2.17 12.51
N ASP A 322 36.28 -2.53 13.67
CA ASP A 322 36.00 -3.83 14.32
C ASP A 322 34.50 -4.03 14.65
N ALA A 323 33.82 -2.95 15.04
CA ALA A 323 32.38 -2.96 15.26
C ALA A 323 31.59 -3.09 13.94
N ALA A 324 32.02 -2.41 12.88
CA ALA A 324 31.44 -2.56 11.54
C ALA A 324 31.60 -4.00 11.00
N ASP A 325 32.79 -4.59 11.15
CA ASP A 325 33.10 -5.95 10.72
C ASP A 325 32.31 -7.00 11.51
N ARG A 326 32.19 -6.84 12.84
CA ARG A 326 31.34 -7.70 13.67
C ARG A 326 29.86 -7.63 13.25
N LEU A 327 29.30 -6.43 13.10
CA LEU A 327 27.89 -6.26 12.71
C LEU A 327 27.63 -6.77 11.29
N ALA A 328 28.56 -6.57 10.36
CA ALA A 328 28.46 -7.06 8.99
C ALA A 328 28.63 -8.59 8.91
N ALA A 329 29.39 -9.22 9.82
CA ALA A 329 29.45 -10.67 9.96
C ALA A 329 28.14 -11.24 10.53
N GLU A 330 27.60 -10.66 11.60
CA GLU A 330 26.33 -11.11 12.22
C GLU A 330 25.12 -10.92 11.27
N ALA A 331 25.10 -9.86 10.46
CA ALA A 331 24.11 -9.67 9.40
C ALA A 331 24.16 -10.76 8.31
N ARG A 332 25.37 -11.11 7.84
CA ARG A 332 25.60 -12.20 6.87
C ARG A 332 25.29 -13.59 7.46
N ALA A 333 25.51 -13.79 8.75
CA ALA A 333 25.15 -15.00 9.48
C ALA A 333 23.65 -15.13 9.82
N GLY A 334 22.85 -14.08 9.58
CA GLY A 334 21.41 -14.07 9.91
C GLY A 334 21.10 -13.89 11.40
N LEU A 335 22.05 -13.39 12.19
CA LEU A 335 21.90 -13.14 13.63
C LEU A 335 21.33 -11.76 13.98
N MET A 336 21.13 -10.91 12.97
CA MET A 336 20.58 -9.55 13.04
C MET A 336 19.23 -9.49 12.31
N ASN A 337 18.21 -8.88 12.92
CA ASN A 337 16.95 -8.54 12.25
C ASN A 337 16.86 -7.04 11.88
N ASP A 338 15.75 -6.64 11.27
CA ASP A 338 15.44 -5.26 10.90
C ASP A 338 15.28 -4.31 12.11
N VAL A 339 14.78 -4.81 13.24
CA VAL A 339 14.67 -4.06 14.51
C VAL A 339 16.06 -3.77 15.08
N ASP A 340 16.96 -4.75 15.11
CA ASP A 340 18.35 -4.59 15.54
C ASP A 340 19.08 -3.56 14.68
N TYR A 341 18.97 -3.65 13.36
CA TYR A 341 19.56 -2.67 12.45
C TYR A 341 19.01 -1.27 12.72
N ALA A 342 17.68 -1.13 12.85
CA ALA A 342 17.04 0.14 13.15
C ALA A 342 17.45 0.70 14.53
N ARG A 343 17.67 -0.16 15.53
CA ARG A 343 18.13 0.20 16.88
C ARG A 343 19.58 0.66 16.88
N LEU A 344 20.45 -0.06 16.19
CA LEU A 344 21.87 0.25 16.03
C LEU A 344 22.10 1.52 15.21
N ASP A 345 21.36 1.73 14.13
CA ASP A 345 21.36 2.99 13.36
C ASP A 345 20.85 4.17 14.20
N ARG A 346 19.80 3.98 15.01
CA ARG A 346 19.29 5.03 15.92
C ARG A 346 20.27 5.37 17.05
N ALA A 347 20.99 4.38 17.57
CA ALA A 347 22.10 4.56 18.51
C ALA A 347 23.28 5.27 17.82
N TRP A 348 23.62 4.87 16.60
CA TRP A 348 24.68 5.47 15.79
C TRP A 348 24.42 6.96 15.47
N GLN A 349 23.18 7.32 15.13
CA GLN A 349 22.76 8.72 14.98
C GLN A 349 22.97 9.53 16.27
N THR A 350 22.84 8.90 17.44
CA THR A 350 23.12 9.53 18.74
C THR A 350 24.62 9.73 18.98
N VAL A 351 25.46 8.84 18.47
CA VAL A 351 26.92 8.99 18.48
C VAL A 351 27.37 10.10 17.53
N GLN A 352 26.81 10.17 16.32
CA GLN A 352 27.08 11.27 15.39
C GLN A 352 26.73 12.65 15.99
N ALA A 353 25.62 12.75 16.72
CA ALA A 353 25.23 13.97 17.44
C ALA A 353 26.06 14.25 18.71
N ARG A 354 26.75 13.24 19.28
CA ARG A 354 27.57 13.36 20.49
C ARG A 354 28.81 12.44 20.40
N PRO A 355 29.88 12.83 19.67
CA PRO A 355 30.99 11.94 19.32
C PRO A 355 31.74 11.31 20.50
N SER A 356 31.69 11.92 21.69
CA SER A 356 32.23 11.34 22.93
C SER A 356 31.62 9.98 23.31
N ARG A 357 30.46 9.61 22.76
CA ARG A 357 29.81 8.31 22.96
C ARG A 357 30.38 7.17 22.08
N LEU A 358 31.29 7.48 21.14
CA LEU A 358 31.82 6.52 20.16
C LEU A 358 32.49 5.30 20.80
N ALA A 359 33.34 5.51 21.80
CA ALA A 359 34.06 4.42 22.48
C ALA A 359 33.08 3.47 23.19
N ALA A 360 32.12 4.01 23.95
CA ALA A 360 31.12 3.22 24.67
C ALA A 360 30.17 2.46 23.73
N PHE A 361 29.78 3.06 22.60
CA PHE A 361 29.02 2.36 21.56
C PHE A 361 29.82 1.20 20.95
N THR A 362 31.08 1.46 20.57
CA THR A 362 31.98 0.48 19.96
C THR A 362 32.20 -0.71 20.88
N ASP A 363 32.53 -0.48 22.17
CA ASP A 363 32.65 -1.53 23.19
C ASP A 363 31.33 -2.29 23.41
N THR A 364 30.18 -1.60 23.47
CA THR A 364 28.87 -2.27 23.62
C THR A 364 28.58 -3.21 22.43
N VAL A 365 28.92 -2.81 21.21
CA VAL A 365 28.81 -3.64 20.00
C VAL A 365 29.85 -4.78 20.01
N LEU A 366 31.09 -4.52 20.41
CA LEU A 366 32.13 -5.54 20.53
C LEU A 366 31.89 -6.55 21.65
N ARG A 367 31.01 -6.25 22.62
CA ARG A 367 30.47 -7.22 23.59
C ARG A 367 29.22 -7.93 23.06
N HIS A 368 28.16 -7.20 22.72
CA HIS A 368 26.80 -7.74 22.51
C HIS A 368 26.38 -7.92 21.05
N GLY A 369 27.16 -7.46 20.07
CA GLY A 369 26.89 -7.64 18.65
C GLY A 369 25.60 -6.97 18.18
N ALA A 370 24.81 -7.68 17.37
CA ALA A 370 23.49 -7.26 16.92
C ALA A 370 22.51 -7.01 18.08
N ALA A 371 22.71 -7.63 19.24
CA ALA A 371 21.89 -7.42 20.45
C ALA A 371 22.27 -6.16 21.25
N ALA A 372 23.29 -5.39 20.83
CA ALA A 372 23.68 -4.16 21.49
C ALA A 372 22.56 -3.08 21.50
N CYS A 373 22.69 -2.14 22.44
CA CYS A 373 21.77 -1.02 22.66
C CYS A 373 20.29 -1.44 22.77
N ALA A 374 20.02 -2.58 23.43
CA ALA A 374 18.69 -3.17 23.57
C ALA A 374 17.64 -2.24 24.23
N HIS A 375 16.38 -2.50 23.91
CA HIS A 375 15.22 -1.89 24.59
C HIS A 375 15.17 -2.30 26.08
N PRO A 376 14.60 -1.50 27.00
CA PRO A 376 14.56 -1.85 28.44
C PRO A 376 13.92 -3.21 28.76
N SER A 377 12.92 -3.65 27.98
CA SER A 377 12.30 -4.98 28.13
C SER A 377 13.10 -6.14 27.50
N GLY A 378 14.30 -5.89 26.96
CA GLY A 378 15.19 -6.90 26.38
C GLY A 378 14.73 -7.53 25.06
N ALA A 379 13.48 -7.31 24.65
CA ALA A 379 12.93 -7.84 23.42
C ALA A 379 13.63 -7.27 22.16
N ARG A 380 13.94 -8.17 21.21
CA ARG A 380 14.52 -7.83 19.89
C ARG A 380 13.50 -7.88 18.75
N ASP A 381 12.29 -8.36 19.02
CA ASP A 381 11.19 -8.47 18.05
C ASP A 381 9.83 -8.49 18.79
N LEU A 382 8.74 -8.44 18.03
CA LEU A 382 7.38 -8.72 18.53
C LEU A 382 7.06 -10.22 18.45
N PRO A 383 6.12 -10.74 19.28
CA PRO A 383 5.74 -12.16 19.25
C PRO A 383 5.06 -12.57 17.93
N GLU A 384 4.33 -11.65 17.31
CA GLU A 384 3.69 -11.83 16.00
C GLU A 384 3.92 -10.59 15.13
N ARG A 385 3.95 -10.78 13.80
CA ARG A 385 3.91 -9.71 12.80
C ARG A 385 2.89 -10.06 11.72
N LEU A 386 1.87 -9.22 11.53
CA LEU A 386 0.78 -9.36 10.57
C LEU A 386 1.00 -8.48 9.32
N ALA A 387 1.74 -7.38 9.45
CA ALA A 387 1.94 -6.38 8.40
C ALA A 387 3.36 -6.40 7.81
N ARG A 388 3.53 -5.72 6.66
CA ARG A 388 4.85 -5.58 6.02
C ARG A 388 5.46 -4.23 6.38
N HIS A 389 6.63 -4.27 7.01
CA HIS A 389 7.36 -3.10 7.50
C HIS A 389 8.69 -2.90 6.75
N ASP A 390 9.16 -1.66 6.73
CA ASP A 390 10.53 -1.29 6.36
C ASP A 390 11.07 -0.31 7.40
N LEU A 391 11.72 -0.83 8.44
CA LEU A 391 12.17 -0.02 9.59
C LEU A 391 13.30 0.97 9.25
N VAL A 392 13.92 0.86 8.06
CA VAL A 392 14.83 1.87 7.50
C VAL A 392 14.06 3.15 7.18
N THR A 393 13.00 3.06 6.36
CA THR A 393 12.12 4.21 6.05
C THR A 393 11.11 4.50 7.16
N ARG A 394 10.95 3.59 8.13
CA ARG A 394 9.92 3.58 9.18
C ARG A 394 8.49 3.44 8.62
N GLN A 395 8.35 2.86 7.44
CA GLN A 395 7.06 2.62 6.80
C GLN A 395 6.42 1.30 7.25
N VAL A 396 5.09 1.32 7.41
CA VAL A 396 4.22 0.14 7.32
C VAL A 396 3.37 0.22 6.06
N ARG A 397 3.19 -0.91 5.39
CA ARG A 397 2.35 -1.05 4.21
C ARG A 397 0.91 -1.39 4.60
N LEU A 398 -0.05 -0.55 4.22
CA LEU A 398 -1.48 -0.81 4.41
C LEU A 398 -2.10 -1.65 3.28
N GLY A 399 -1.57 -1.57 2.06
CA GLY A 399 -2.21 -2.20 0.90
C GLY A 399 -1.62 -1.78 -0.46
N ARG A 400 -2.48 -1.61 -1.46
CA ARG A 400 -2.14 -1.06 -2.80
C ARG A 400 -3.16 -0.02 -3.25
N ALA A 401 -2.70 1.00 -3.96
CA ALA A 401 -3.57 1.82 -4.77
C ALA A 401 -4.22 0.94 -5.86
N ALA A 402 -5.55 0.94 -5.96
CA ALA A 402 -6.27 0.22 -7.00
C ALA A 402 -5.86 0.71 -8.41
N ASP A 403 -5.94 -0.15 -9.43
CA ASP A 403 -5.73 0.21 -10.85
C ASP A 403 -7.05 0.82 -11.44
N ASP A 404 -7.65 1.74 -10.68
CA ASP A 404 -8.91 2.46 -10.99
C ASP A 404 -8.62 3.79 -11.70
N GLU A 405 -9.50 4.24 -12.59
CA GLU A 405 -9.30 5.47 -13.37
C GLU A 405 -9.21 6.74 -12.49
N ARG A 406 -9.89 6.77 -11.33
CA ARG A 406 -9.83 7.87 -10.34
C ARG A 406 -8.45 8.01 -9.70
N ASN A 407 -7.69 6.92 -9.58
CA ASN A 407 -6.35 6.98 -9.02
C ASN A 407 -5.37 7.59 -10.03
N PRO A 408 -4.49 8.52 -9.63
CA PRO A 408 -3.46 9.06 -10.51
C PRO A 408 -2.60 7.95 -11.12
N TYR A 409 -2.35 8.02 -12.44
CA TYR A 409 -1.69 6.94 -13.18
C TYR A 409 -0.33 6.50 -12.59
N ALA A 410 0.43 7.45 -12.04
CA ALA A 410 1.71 7.20 -11.38
C ALA A 410 1.59 6.36 -10.09
N LEU A 411 0.44 6.45 -9.39
CA LEU A 411 0.19 5.78 -8.11
C LEU A 411 -0.56 4.45 -8.27
N ARG A 412 -1.35 4.25 -9.33
CA ARG A 412 -2.09 3.01 -9.60
C ARG A 412 -1.19 1.76 -9.45
N GLY A 413 -1.60 0.80 -8.62
CA GLY A 413 -0.85 -0.44 -8.34
C GLY A 413 0.41 -0.27 -7.47
N ALA A 414 0.79 0.94 -7.05
CA ALA A 414 1.83 1.14 -6.05
C ALA A 414 1.34 0.67 -4.67
N GLY A 415 2.27 0.31 -3.78
CA GLY A 415 1.92 0.08 -2.38
C GLY A 415 1.59 1.39 -1.68
N CYS A 416 0.58 1.38 -0.80
CA CYS A 416 0.26 2.51 0.07
C CYS A 416 0.77 2.25 1.49
N ALA A 417 1.32 3.29 2.12
CA ALA A 417 2.07 3.20 3.37
C ALA A 417 1.77 4.35 4.33
N LEU A 418 2.12 4.14 5.60
CA LEU A 418 2.19 5.18 6.63
C LEU A 418 3.54 5.11 7.35
N ASP A 419 4.06 6.26 7.77
CA ASP A 419 5.31 6.44 8.50
C ASP A 419 5.18 7.63 9.48
N PRO A 420 6.12 7.83 10.43
CA PRO A 420 6.08 8.95 11.37
C PRO A 420 6.00 10.35 10.75
N ALA A 421 6.53 10.57 9.53
CA ALA A 421 6.47 11.87 8.88
C ALA A 421 5.08 12.15 8.30
N VAL A 422 4.30 11.11 8.01
CA VAL A 422 2.87 11.20 7.66
C VAL A 422 2.01 11.26 8.93
N LEU A 423 2.20 10.31 9.85
CA LEU A 423 1.45 10.17 11.11
C LEU A 423 1.61 11.38 12.04
N GLY A 424 2.73 12.10 11.97
CA GLY A 424 2.96 13.35 12.71
C GLY A 424 2.04 14.52 12.29
N THR A 425 1.17 14.33 11.30
CA THR A 425 0.06 15.26 11.02
C THR A 425 -1.28 14.80 11.60
N SER A 426 -1.30 13.68 12.33
CA SER A 426 -2.49 12.92 12.77
C SER A 426 -3.35 12.37 11.62
N LEU A 427 -4.03 11.25 11.88
CA LEU A 427 -4.86 10.53 10.92
C LEU A 427 -6.26 10.29 11.49
N LEU A 428 -7.28 10.75 10.78
CA LEU A 428 -8.69 10.43 11.06
C LEU A 428 -9.20 9.38 10.07
N ALA A 429 -9.79 8.30 10.60
CA ALA A 429 -10.32 7.20 9.83
C ALA A 429 -11.80 6.93 10.17
N VAL A 430 -12.69 7.15 9.20
CA VAL A 430 -14.15 7.07 9.38
C VAL A 430 -14.73 5.91 8.56
N GLY A 431 -15.66 5.18 9.17
CA GLY A 431 -16.48 4.19 8.48
C GLY A 431 -17.21 3.27 9.47
N PRO A 432 -18.23 2.54 9.01
CA PRO A 432 -19.11 1.76 9.89
C PRO A 432 -18.38 0.65 10.66
N PRO A 433 -18.99 0.09 11.72
CA PRO A 433 -18.53 -1.16 12.32
C PRO A 433 -18.30 -2.26 11.27
N GLY A 434 -17.28 -3.09 11.46
CA GLY A 434 -16.98 -4.21 10.56
C GLY A 434 -16.27 -3.89 9.24
N CYS A 435 -16.16 -2.62 8.79
CA CYS A 435 -15.45 -2.27 7.54
C CYS A 435 -13.92 -2.52 7.54
N GLY A 436 -13.35 -2.91 8.69
CA GLY A 436 -11.97 -3.36 8.81
C GLY A 436 -11.00 -2.38 9.47
N LYS A 437 -11.45 -1.23 10.00
CA LYS A 437 -10.61 -0.20 10.66
C LYS A 437 -9.56 -0.80 11.61
N THR A 438 -10.00 -1.54 12.62
CA THR A 438 -9.13 -2.19 13.61
C THR A 438 -8.10 -3.10 12.95
N GLY A 439 -8.56 -4.08 12.16
CA GLY A 439 -7.69 -5.12 11.60
C GLY A 439 -6.79 -4.69 10.43
N ARG A 440 -7.10 -3.61 9.71
CA ARG A 440 -6.42 -3.20 8.46
C ARG A 440 -5.73 -1.84 8.51
N LEU A 441 -5.98 -1.04 9.55
CA LEU A 441 -5.29 0.22 9.80
C LEU A 441 -4.66 0.23 11.18
N VAL A 442 -5.45 0.04 12.24
CA VAL A 442 -4.98 0.17 13.63
C VAL A 442 -3.94 -0.89 13.97
N ARG A 443 -4.20 -2.19 13.71
CA ARG A 443 -3.22 -3.26 13.97
C ARG A 443 -1.90 -3.06 13.19
N PRO A 444 -1.87 -2.86 11.85
CA PRO A 444 -0.63 -2.57 11.13
C PRO A 444 0.14 -1.35 11.65
N VAL A 445 -0.54 -0.24 11.95
CA VAL A 445 0.11 0.98 12.46
C VAL A 445 0.68 0.74 13.85
N LEU A 446 -0.08 0.12 14.75
CA LEU A 446 0.36 -0.21 16.11
C LEU A 446 1.56 -1.16 16.10
N GLU A 447 1.52 -2.23 15.30
CA GLU A 447 2.63 -3.17 15.10
C GLU A 447 3.91 -2.43 14.64
N SER A 448 3.78 -1.50 13.69
CA SER A 448 4.90 -0.67 13.21
C SER A 448 5.47 0.24 14.29
N LEU A 449 4.61 0.84 15.11
CA LEU A 449 5.00 1.73 16.19
C LEU A 449 5.67 0.96 17.34
N CYS A 450 5.17 -0.24 17.66
CA CYS A 450 5.80 -1.13 18.64
C CYS A 450 7.18 -1.64 18.17
N LEU A 451 7.33 -2.01 16.89
CA LEU A 451 8.66 -2.32 16.30
C LEU A 451 9.61 -1.10 16.35
N GLN A 452 9.09 0.11 16.14
CA GLN A 452 9.87 1.34 16.25
C GLN A 452 10.22 1.71 17.69
N ALA A 453 9.38 1.37 18.68
CA ALA A 453 9.70 1.51 20.10
C ALA A 453 10.85 0.56 20.50
N LEU A 454 10.77 -0.72 20.11
CA LEU A 454 11.89 -1.67 20.29
C LEU A 454 13.19 -1.20 19.61
N ALA A 455 13.10 -0.43 18.52
CA ALA A 455 14.23 0.21 17.86
C ALA A 455 14.68 1.56 18.45
N GLY A 456 14.08 2.02 19.57
CA GLY A 456 14.40 3.31 20.20
C GLY A 456 14.01 4.55 19.37
N ARG A 457 13.03 4.42 18.47
CA ARG A 457 12.59 5.45 17.51
C ARG A 457 11.22 6.07 17.83
N ALA A 458 10.40 5.41 18.65
CA ALA A 458 9.04 5.83 18.95
C ALA A 458 8.63 5.50 20.40
N ALA A 459 7.54 6.12 20.85
CA ALA A 459 6.75 5.73 22.02
C ALA A 459 5.28 5.65 21.59
N VAL A 460 4.55 4.62 22.02
CA VAL A 460 3.18 4.36 21.53
C VAL A 460 2.22 4.00 22.65
N VAL A 461 1.03 4.58 22.57
CA VAL A 461 -0.09 4.35 23.48
C VAL A 461 -1.28 3.89 22.65
N ALA A 462 -1.65 2.62 22.79
CA ALA A 462 -2.84 2.05 22.19
C ALA A 462 -4.01 2.11 23.18
N VAL A 463 -5.16 2.58 22.73
CA VAL A 463 -6.38 2.70 23.52
C VAL A 463 -7.52 2.05 22.75
N GLY A 464 -8.25 1.15 23.39
CA GLY A 464 -9.38 0.47 22.76
C GLY A 464 -10.24 -0.27 23.79
N ALA A 465 -11.36 -0.83 23.35
CA ALA A 465 -12.23 -1.60 24.25
C ALA A 465 -11.57 -2.90 24.72
N ALA A 466 -11.80 -3.28 25.97
CA ALA A 466 -11.32 -4.54 26.53
C ALA A 466 -11.78 -5.73 25.68
N GLY A 467 -10.82 -6.46 25.11
CA GLY A 467 -11.07 -7.57 24.19
C GLY A 467 -11.24 -7.19 22.71
N ALA A 468 -10.96 -5.95 22.29
CA ALA A 468 -10.80 -5.58 20.88
C ALA A 468 -9.65 -6.34 20.18
N GLY A 469 -8.70 -6.84 20.97
CA GLY A 469 -7.57 -7.65 20.49
C GLY A 469 -6.67 -6.84 19.57
N LEU A 470 -6.15 -5.71 20.04
CA LEU A 470 -5.27 -4.84 19.24
C LEU A 470 -3.94 -5.56 18.93
N ALA A 471 -3.30 -6.11 19.96
CA ALA A 471 -2.15 -7.01 19.89
C ALA A 471 -2.09 -7.82 21.22
N PRO A 472 -1.40 -8.97 21.26
CA PRO A 472 -1.21 -9.73 22.50
C PRO A 472 -0.44 -8.93 23.56
N ASP A 473 -0.54 -9.33 24.83
CA ASP A 473 -0.03 -8.57 25.98
C ASP A 473 1.51 -8.43 25.94
N GLU A 474 2.21 -9.46 25.44
CA GLU A 474 3.67 -9.50 25.25
C GLU A 474 4.17 -8.53 24.16
N ALA A 475 3.27 -7.95 23.36
CA ALA A 475 3.61 -6.88 22.41
C ALA A 475 3.81 -5.51 23.08
N PHE A 476 3.57 -5.39 24.40
CA PHE A 476 3.65 -4.16 25.19
C PHE A 476 4.67 -4.26 26.33
N ASP A 477 5.02 -3.10 26.90
CA ASP A 477 5.79 -2.97 28.14
C ASP A 477 4.87 -2.66 29.34
N VAL A 478 3.75 -1.98 29.08
CA VAL A 478 2.73 -1.63 30.08
C VAL A 478 1.34 -1.97 29.53
N VAL A 479 0.54 -2.72 30.30
CA VAL A 479 -0.87 -3.03 29.99
C VAL A 479 -1.74 -2.60 31.18
N VAL A 480 -2.64 -1.64 30.95
CA VAL A 480 -3.60 -1.13 31.92
C VAL A 480 -5.00 -1.64 31.56
N GLY A 481 -5.45 -2.68 32.26
CA GLY A 481 -6.77 -3.30 32.09
C GLY A 481 -7.81 -2.69 33.01
N ILE A 482 -8.33 -1.50 32.69
CA ILE A 482 -9.22 -0.74 33.58
C ILE A 482 -10.50 -1.54 33.87
N GLY A 483 -10.83 -1.70 35.15
CA GLY A 483 -11.97 -2.49 35.61
C GLY A 483 -11.75 -4.01 35.65
N ARG A 484 -10.56 -4.51 35.25
CA ARG A 484 -10.21 -5.93 35.39
C ARG A 484 -9.47 -6.21 36.71
N PRO A 485 -9.71 -7.34 37.40
CA PRO A 485 -9.01 -7.68 38.63
C PRO A 485 -7.56 -8.16 38.43
N ASP A 486 -7.14 -8.46 37.19
CA ASP A 486 -5.84 -9.02 36.83
C ASP A 486 -4.84 -7.99 36.26
N SER A 487 -5.28 -6.75 35.98
CA SER A 487 -4.38 -5.67 35.56
C SER A 487 -3.28 -5.43 36.60
N ALA A 488 -2.02 -5.51 36.18
CA ALA A 488 -0.87 -5.17 37.03
C ALA A 488 -0.83 -3.66 37.27
N TYR A 489 -0.88 -2.87 36.19
CA TYR A 489 -0.80 -1.41 36.24
C TYR A 489 -2.15 -0.73 36.46
N ASP A 490 -2.08 0.54 36.84
CA ASP A 490 -3.17 1.50 36.99
C ASP A 490 -2.96 2.70 36.04
N LEU A 491 -3.97 3.56 35.84
CA LEU A 491 -3.86 4.80 35.06
C LEU A 491 -3.91 6.00 35.99
N ASP A 492 -2.93 6.90 35.89
CA ASP A 492 -3.00 8.19 36.58
C ASP A 492 -4.14 9.05 36.04
N LEU A 493 -5.06 9.44 36.92
CA LEU A 493 -6.17 10.36 36.63
C LEU A 493 -5.65 11.78 36.30
N TYR A 494 -4.54 12.18 36.91
CA TYR A 494 -3.99 13.55 36.90
C TYR A 494 -2.86 13.76 35.88
N GLY A 495 -2.47 12.73 35.13
CA GLY A 495 -1.53 12.85 34.01
C GLY A 495 -0.06 13.04 34.41
N GLY A 496 0.33 12.70 35.64
CA GLY A 496 1.70 12.75 36.18
C GLY A 496 2.26 14.16 36.36
N THR A 497 1.40 15.15 36.60
CA THR A 497 1.85 16.49 36.97
C THR A 497 1.88 16.67 38.50
N ASP A 498 2.69 17.62 38.95
CA ASP A 498 2.66 18.17 40.30
C ASP A 498 1.85 19.49 40.37
N ASP A 499 1.47 20.05 39.23
CA ASP A 499 0.74 21.32 39.11
C ASP A 499 -0.79 21.09 39.24
N PRO A 500 -1.45 21.63 40.29
CA PRO A 500 -2.89 21.50 40.46
C PRO A 500 -3.73 22.11 39.33
N ASP A 501 -3.26 23.16 38.66
CA ASP A 501 -3.98 23.82 37.57
C ASP A 501 -3.90 23.00 36.26
N GLU A 502 -2.73 22.42 35.94
CA GLU A 502 -2.59 21.49 34.81
C GLU A 502 -3.41 20.21 35.06
N ALA A 503 -3.34 19.64 36.26
CA ALA A 503 -4.13 18.48 36.68
C ALA A 503 -5.63 18.75 36.57
N ALA A 504 -6.07 19.92 37.03
CA ALA A 504 -7.47 20.35 36.96
C ALA A 504 -7.94 20.59 35.53
N ALA A 505 -7.12 21.19 34.66
CA ALA A 505 -7.45 21.41 33.26
C ALA A 505 -7.60 20.09 32.49
N ILE A 506 -6.65 19.17 32.67
CA ILE A 506 -6.69 17.81 32.10
C ILE A 506 -7.93 17.04 32.56
N LEU A 507 -8.23 17.07 33.86
CA LEU A 507 -9.35 16.32 34.44
C LEU A 507 -10.71 16.93 34.08
N ALA A 508 -10.84 18.27 34.10
CA ALA A 508 -12.05 18.95 33.63
C ALA A 508 -12.36 18.61 32.18
N GLU A 509 -11.33 18.58 31.33
CA GLU A 509 -11.48 18.20 29.93
C GLU A 509 -12.01 16.77 29.81
N GLY A 510 -11.38 15.80 30.49
CA GLY A 510 -11.83 14.40 30.54
C GLY A 510 -13.29 14.24 31.00
N LEU A 511 -13.66 14.88 32.11
CA LEU A 511 -14.98 14.74 32.76
C LEU A 511 -16.11 15.41 31.98
N VAL A 512 -15.93 16.64 31.49
CA VAL A 512 -17.02 17.49 30.96
C VAL A 512 -16.74 18.16 29.62
N GLY A 513 -15.65 17.81 28.92
CA GLY A 513 -15.32 18.39 27.60
C GLY A 513 -16.35 18.12 26.48
N ASP A 514 -17.18 17.08 26.60
CA ASP A 514 -18.36 16.89 25.72
C ASP A 514 -19.51 17.85 26.03
N LEU A 515 -19.66 18.25 27.30
CA LEU A 515 -20.67 19.22 27.75
C LEU A 515 -20.23 20.67 27.52
N ALA A 516 -18.96 20.92 27.14
CA ALA A 516 -18.38 22.25 26.95
C ALA A 516 -19.28 23.23 26.16
N ALA A 517 -19.90 22.76 25.06
CA ALA A 517 -20.81 23.57 24.24
C ALA A 517 -22.15 23.94 24.90
N ALA A 518 -22.56 23.21 25.94
CA ALA A 518 -23.76 23.48 26.75
C ALA A 518 -23.44 24.19 28.08
N LEU A 519 -22.17 24.15 28.53
CA LEU A 519 -21.75 24.82 29.77
C LEU A 519 -21.70 26.35 29.60
N PRO A 520 -22.10 27.14 30.61
CA PRO A 520 -22.08 28.61 30.53
C PRO A 520 -20.66 29.17 30.32
N GLY A 521 -20.30 29.48 29.08
CA GLY A 521 -18.97 29.93 28.67
C GLY A 521 -18.46 29.24 27.40
N GLY A 522 -18.99 28.07 27.04
CA GLY A 522 -18.63 27.34 25.83
C GLY A 522 -17.33 26.53 25.92
N ASP A 523 -16.73 26.38 27.11
CA ASP A 523 -15.50 25.64 27.35
C ASP A 523 -15.44 25.00 28.75
N SER A 524 -14.44 24.14 28.97
CA SER A 524 -14.18 23.40 30.20
C SER A 524 -13.51 24.23 31.32
N ARG A 525 -13.18 25.53 31.12
CA ARG A 525 -12.33 26.29 32.06
C ARG A 525 -12.98 26.53 33.43
N ARG A 526 -14.30 26.72 33.51
CA ARG A 526 -14.99 26.86 34.81
C ARG A 526 -14.89 25.59 35.66
N ALA A 527 -14.95 24.43 35.01
CA ALA A 527 -14.76 23.14 35.66
C ALA A 527 -13.30 22.97 36.11
N ALA A 528 -12.33 23.39 35.29
CA ALA A 528 -10.92 23.40 35.68
C ALA A 528 -10.68 24.29 36.92
N THR A 529 -11.19 25.52 36.95
CA THR A 529 -11.07 26.38 38.15
C THR A 529 -11.73 25.73 39.38
N ALA A 530 -12.91 25.13 39.25
CA ALA A 530 -13.58 24.45 40.36
C ALA A 530 -12.80 23.23 40.90
N LEU A 531 -12.05 22.52 40.04
CA LEU A 531 -11.14 21.45 40.45
C LEU A 531 -9.85 21.99 41.07
N ALA A 532 -9.20 23.00 40.47
CA ALA A 532 -7.95 23.57 40.98
C ALA A 532 -8.08 24.06 42.44
N GLN A 533 -9.21 24.73 42.74
CA GLN A 533 -9.59 25.18 44.09
C GLN A 533 -9.83 24.06 45.11
N LEU A 534 -9.75 22.79 44.72
CA LEU A 534 -9.81 21.62 45.59
C LEU A 534 -8.50 20.81 45.53
N LEU A 535 -7.96 20.59 44.33
CA LEU A 535 -6.70 19.83 44.12
C LEU A 535 -5.49 20.53 44.75
N GLY A 536 -5.38 21.85 44.64
CA GLY A 536 -4.28 22.63 45.23
C GLY A 536 -4.28 22.56 46.76
N PRO A 537 -5.39 22.95 47.42
CA PRO A 537 -5.51 22.83 48.87
C PRO A 537 -5.35 21.40 49.39
N TYR A 538 -5.88 20.38 48.71
CA TYR A 538 -5.68 18.98 49.12
C TYR A 538 -4.21 18.56 49.01
N ARG A 539 -3.55 18.81 47.87
CA ARG A 539 -2.14 18.44 47.66
C ARG A 539 -1.19 19.15 48.63
N ALA A 540 -1.50 20.39 49.03
CA ALA A 540 -0.73 21.13 50.03
C ALA A 540 -0.76 20.52 51.45
N VAL A 541 -1.81 19.76 51.79
CA VAL A 541 -1.93 19.03 53.06
C VAL A 541 -1.40 17.60 52.94
N HIS A 542 -1.77 16.90 51.87
CA HIS A 542 -1.59 15.45 51.76
C HIS A 542 -0.38 15.01 50.93
N GLY A 543 0.32 15.93 50.25
CA GLY A 543 1.47 15.64 49.37
C GLY A 543 1.13 14.94 48.05
N ARG A 544 -0.11 14.48 47.88
CA ARG A 544 -0.69 13.79 46.72
C ARG A 544 -2.02 14.43 46.32
N PHE A 545 -2.53 14.15 45.13
CA PHE A 545 -3.92 14.48 44.76
C PHE A 545 -4.92 13.50 45.41
N PRO A 546 -6.18 13.90 45.62
CA PRO A 546 -7.20 13.04 46.24
C PRO A 546 -7.51 11.81 45.38
N PRO A 547 -7.88 10.66 45.99
CA PRO A 547 -8.49 9.56 45.24
C PRO A 547 -9.92 9.95 44.80
N VAL A 548 -10.44 9.23 43.80
CA VAL A 548 -11.76 9.51 43.18
C VAL A 548 -12.92 9.72 44.20
N PRO A 549 -13.10 8.91 45.26
CA PRO A 549 -14.20 9.09 46.20
C PRO A 549 -14.07 10.38 47.02
N GLU A 550 -12.87 10.70 47.52
CA GLU A 550 -12.61 11.93 48.28
C GLU A 550 -12.77 13.19 47.40
N LEU A 551 -12.33 13.13 46.14
CA LEU A 551 -12.56 14.23 45.20
C LEU A 551 -14.06 14.44 44.93
N ARG A 552 -14.84 13.35 44.82
CA ARG A 552 -16.30 13.45 44.65
C ARG A 552 -16.95 14.09 45.89
N GLU A 553 -16.62 13.65 47.10
CA GLU A 553 -17.14 14.26 48.35
C GLU A 553 -16.83 15.77 48.45
N LEU A 554 -15.63 16.20 48.02
CA LEU A 554 -15.24 17.61 47.99
C LEU A 554 -15.98 18.43 46.92
N LEU A 555 -16.36 17.81 45.79
CA LEU A 555 -17.14 18.44 44.72
C LEU A 555 -18.65 18.49 45.03
N ASP A 556 -19.18 17.45 45.66
CA ASP A 556 -20.51 17.40 46.29
C ASP A 556 -20.66 18.46 47.40
N GLY A 557 -19.53 18.96 47.93
CA GLY A 557 -19.50 19.96 49.00
C GLY A 557 -19.84 19.38 50.38
N ALA A 558 -19.55 18.09 50.60
CA ALA A 558 -19.83 17.40 51.86
C ALA A 558 -19.17 18.13 53.05
N PRO A 559 -19.95 18.63 54.04
CA PRO A 559 -19.42 19.48 55.11
C PRO A 559 -18.22 18.86 55.85
N GLU A 560 -18.31 17.56 56.19
CA GLU A 560 -17.23 16.86 56.89
C GLU A 560 -15.93 16.78 56.09
N ALA A 561 -15.98 16.67 54.75
CA ALA A 561 -14.80 16.62 53.90
C ALA A 561 -14.16 18.01 53.78
N VAL A 562 -14.98 19.05 53.55
CA VAL A 562 -14.54 20.44 53.43
C VAL A 562 -13.98 20.96 54.77
N ASP A 563 -14.65 20.67 55.89
CA ASP A 563 -14.22 21.13 57.22
C ASP A 563 -12.96 20.39 57.71
N ARG A 564 -12.80 19.11 57.36
CA ARG A 564 -11.57 18.32 57.58
C ARG A 564 -10.39 18.93 56.81
N LEU A 565 -10.58 19.22 55.52
CA LEU A 565 -9.57 19.86 54.69
C LEU A 565 -9.22 21.28 55.19
N ARG A 566 -10.22 22.12 55.52
CA ARG A 566 -9.99 23.45 56.11
C ARG A 566 -9.20 23.37 57.41
N SER A 567 -9.53 22.42 58.28
CA SER A 567 -8.86 22.25 59.57
C SER A 567 -7.39 21.86 59.39
N ALA A 568 -7.09 20.99 58.43
CA ALA A 568 -5.71 20.59 58.14
C ALA A 568 -4.91 21.70 57.45
N LEU A 569 -5.54 22.52 56.60
CA LEU A 569 -4.94 23.72 56.00
C LEU A 569 -4.60 24.78 57.07
N ALA A 570 -5.51 25.03 58.01
CA ALA A 570 -5.28 25.94 59.13
C ALA A 570 -4.16 25.43 60.05
N ALA A 571 -4.15 24.12 60.36
CA ALA A 571 -3.10 23.49 61.17
C ALA A 571 -1.71 23.50 60.48
N SER A 572 -1.65 23.59 59.15
CA SER A 572 -0.41 23.72 58.36
C SER A 572 -0.08 25.18 57.98
N GLY A 573 -0.83 26.17 58.48
CA GLY A 573 -0.58 27.60 58.25
C GLY A 573 -0.90 28.10 56.83
N GLN A 574 -1.70 27.36 56.06
CA GLN A 574 -1.98 27.62 54.65
C GLN A 574 -3.12 28.64 54.44
N ASP A 575 -3.03 29.81 55.09
CA ASP A 575 -4.08 30.85 55.12
C ASP A 575 -4.51 31.37 53.72
N ALA A 576 -3.67 31.23 52.70
CA ALA A 576 -4.05 31.51 51.31
C ALA A 576 -5.06 30.49 50.77
N LEU A 577 -4.76 29.19 50.95
CA LEU A 577 -5.56 28.07 50.46
C LEU A 577 -6.85 27.88 51.28
N VAL A 578 -6.86 28.26 52.56
CA VAL A 578 -8.11 28.39 53.36
C VAL A 578 -9.08 29.39 52.71
N ARG A 579 -8.59 30.58 52.36
CA ARG A 579 -9.41 31.63 51.70
C ARG A 579 -9.89 31.23 50.31
N GLU A 580 -9.13 30.39 49.62
CA GLU A 580 -9.51 29.80 48.33
C GLU A 580 -10.59 28.72 48.48
N LEU A 581 -10.47 27.80 49.44
CA LEU A 581 -11.51 26.82 49.77
C LEU A 581 -12.81 27.51 50.20
N ASP A 582 -12.72 28.59 51.01
CA ASP A 582 -13.88 29.42 51.37
C ASP A 582 -14.44 30.21 50.17
N ALA A 583 -13.65 30.47 49.11
CA ALA A 583 -14.14 31.00 47.84
C ALA A 583 -14.86 29.93 47.01
N ARG A 584 -14.34 28.69 46.97
CA ARG A 584 -14.98 27.53 46.34
C ARG A 584 -16.34 27.22 46.98
N GLN A 585 -16.43 27.19 48.30
CA GLN A 585 -17.71 26.94 49.01
C GLN A 585 -18.77 28.03 48.73
N ARG A 586 -18.35 29.30 48.58
CA ARG A 586 -19.23 30.41 48.15
C ARG A 586 -19.56 30.42 46.65
N GLN A 587 -18.88 29.61 45.84
CA GLN A 587 -19.23 29.36 44.44
C GLN A 587 -20.21 28.18 44.31
N ALA A 588 -20.02 27.11 45.10
CA ALA A 588 -20.92 25.95 45.13
C ALA A 588 -22.40 26.31 45.42
N GLN A 589 -22.64 27.39 46.17
CA GLN A 589 -23.98 27.91 46.47
C GLN A 589 -24.63 28.74 45.32
N ARG A 590 -23.97 28.88 44.17
CA ARG A 590 -24.45 29.72 43.05
C ARG A 590 -25.15 28.87 41.98
N PRO A 591 -26.23 29.37 41.35
CA PRO A 591 -26.79 28.76 40.15
C PRO A 591 -25.74 28.64 39.03
N GLY A 592 -25.59 27.45 38.47
CA GLY A 592 -24.60 27.17 37.42
C GLY A 592 -23.17 26.90 37.91
N ASP A 593 -23.02 26.43 39.16
CA ASP A 593 -21.76 25.84 39.62
C ASP A 593 -21.40 24.55 38.86
N ALA A 594 -20.10 24.27 38.70
CA ALA A 594 -19.60 23.07 38.00
C ALA A 594 -19.48 21.83 38.90
N GLY A 595 -19.49 21.99 40.23
CA GLY A 595 -19.25 20.92 41.21
C GLY A 595 -20.15 19.69 41.04
N PRO A 596 -21.49 19.84 41.05
CA PRO A 596 -22.40 18.70 40.91
C PRO A 596 -22.19 17.90 39.62
N VAL A 597 -22.01 18.59 38.48
CA VAL A 597 -21.77 17.92 37.17
C VAL A 597 -20.42 17.19 37.15
N LEU A 598 -19.40 17.73 37.82
CA LEU A 598 -18.11 17.04 37.99
C LEU A 598 -18.22 15.83 38.92
N ALA A 599 -18.98 15.94 40.01
CA ALA A 599 -19.24 14.84 40.95
C ALA A 599 -20.04 13.71 40.29
N ASP A 600 -21.10 14.01 39.53
CA ASP A 600 -21.89 13.05 38.73
C ASP A 600 -20.99 12.27 37.75
N ARG A 601 -20.06 12.95 37.08
CA ARG A 601 -19.12 12.31 36.14
C ARG A 601 -18.05 11.49 36.86
N LEU A 602 -17.57 11.92 38.03
CA LEU A 602 -16.68 11.11 38.88
C LEU A 602 -17.41 9.91 39.50
N ALA A 603 -18.72 9.98 39.73
CA ALA A 603 -19.55 8.86 40.16
C ALA A 603 -19.70 7.75 39.10
N LEU A 604 -19.16 7.93 37.89
CA LEU A 604 -18.95 6.85 36.91
C LEU A 604 -17.67 6.04 37.19
N LEU A 605 -16.67 6.67 37.82
CA LEU A 605 -15.40 6.06 38.25
C LEU A 605 -15.45 5.58 39.70
N ASP A 606 -16.26 6.20 40.57
CA ASP A 606 -16.54 5.74 41.94
C ASP A 606 -17.49 4.52 41.94
N ARG A 607 -16.99 3.38 41.46
CA ARG A 607 -17.74 2.10 41.36
C ARG A 607 -16.90 0.94 41.87
N PRO A 608 -17.52 -0.12 42.45
CA PRO A 608 -16.77 -1.27 42.97
C PRO A 608 -15.83 -1.96 41.97
N ALA A 609 -16.16 -1.94 40.67
CA ALA A 609 -15.28 -2.45 39.61
C ALA A 609 -13.96 -1.65 39.45
N PHE A 610 -13.98 -0.39 39.87
CA PHE A 610 -12.87 0.56 39.77
C PHE A 610 -12.24 0.90 41.13
N ALA A 611 -12.71 0.33 42.24
CA ALA A 611 -12.23 0.65 43.60
C ALA A 611 -10.76 0.29 43.89
N ARG A 612 -10.05 -0.30 42.91
CA ARG A 612 -8.60 -0.58 42.93
C ARG A 612 -7.82 0.19 41.85
N PHE A 613 -8.48 1.11 41.15
CA PHE A 613 -7.97 1.93 40.06
C PHE A 613 -8.04 3.42 40.44
N PHE A 614 -7.24 4.26 39.78
CA PHE A 614 -7.15 5.70 40.04
C PHE A 614 -6.73 6.04 41.49
N GLY A 615 -5.96 5.15 42.13
CA GLY A 615 -5.39 5.38 43.46
C GLY A 615 -4.13 6.25 43.38
N THR A 616 -3.93 7.14 44.36
CA THR A 616 -2.74 8.03 44.43
C THR A 616 -1.73 7.60 45.49
N ASP A 617 -1.86 6.38 46.01
CA ASP A 617 -1.08 5.82 47.13
C ASP A 617 0.03 4.85 46.69
N ASP A 618 0.02 4.39 45.43
CA ASP A 618 0.98 3.42 44.85
C ASP A 618 1.58 3.96 43.54
N PRO A 619 2.71 4.68 43.61
CA PRO A 619 3.34 5.28 42.43
C PRO A 619 3.94 4.24 41.46
N ASP A 620 4.50 3.14 41.97
CA ASP A 620 5.19 2.12 41.15
C ASP A 620 4.22 1.37 40.22
N ARG A 621 2.95 1.27 40.63
CA ARG A 621 1.85 0.69 39.85
C ARG A 621 1.20 1.68 38.87
N THR A 622 1.37 2.99 39.07
CA THR A 622 0.57 4.03 38.41
C THR A 622 1.24 4.53 37.13
N PHE A 623 0.67 4.20 35.97
CA PHE A 623 1.18 4.66 34.69
C PHE A 623 0.72 6.09 34.36
N SER A 624 1.68 6.94 33.97
CA SER A 624 1.44 8.29 33.44
C SER A 624 2.03 8.50 32.05
N LEU A 625 1.33 9.29 31.24
CA LEU A 625 1.73 9.69 29.89
C LEU A 625 2.94 10.64 29.84
N ARG A 626 3.44 11.14 30.97
CA ARG A 626 4.75 11.80 30.99
C ARG A 626 5.90 10.86 30.62
N ALA A 627 5.73 9.55 30.73
CA ALA A 627 6.72 8.55 30.33
C ALA A 627 7.01 8.50 28.80
N LEU A 628 6.30 9.28 27.96
CA LEU A 628 6.49 9.39 26.51
C LEU A 628 7.85 10.01 26.06
N GLU A 629 8.73 10.36 26.99
CA GLU A 629 10.15 10.66 26.72
C GLU A 629 11.02 9.40 26.64
N HIS A 630 10.47 8.23 27.01
CA HIS A 630 11.14 6.93 26.91
C HIS A 630 10.52 6.09 25.79
N PRO A 631 11.29 5.20 25.13
CA PRO A 631 10.71 4.24 24.20
C PRO A 631 9.88 3.25 25.01
N LEU A 632 8.57 3.27 24.80
CA LEU A 632 7.59 2.47 25.54
C LEU A 632 6.43 2.07 24.62
N ARG A 633 5.90 0.87 24.87
CA ARG A 633 4.71 0.31 24.23
C ARG A 633 3.63 0.14 25.30
N VAL A 634 2.56 0.91 25.22
CA VAL A 634 1.51 0.95 26.24
C VAL A 634 0.17 0.52 25.63
N ARG A 635 -0.60 -0.32 26.33
CA ARG A 635 -2.00 -0.60 26.01
C ARG A 635 -2.91 -0.21 27.17
N VAL A 636 -3.97 0.54 26.89
CA VAL A 636 -5.05 0.85 27.84
C VAL A 636 -6.33 0.20 27.32
N ASP A 637 -6.77 -0.86 28.01
CA ASP A 637 -8.02 -1.55 27.71
C ASP A 637 -9.16 -0.89 28.49
N LEU A 638 -10.12 -0.32 27.77
CA LEU A 638 -11.23 0.45 28.33
C LEU A 638 -12.49 -0.42 28.61
N PRO A 639 -13.26 -0.11 29.67
CA PRO A 639 -14.38 -0.94 30.13
C PRO A 639 -15.70 -0.67 29.35
N GLU A 640 -15.67 -0.64 28.00
CA GLU A 640 -16.86 -0.36 27.17
C GLU A 640 -18.03 -1.32 27.49
N ARG A 641 -17.72 -2.59 27.79
CA ARG A 641 -18.71 -3.58 28.24
C ARG A 641 -19.07 -3.32 29.70
N GLY A 642 -20.27 -2.81 29.94
CA GLY A 642 -20.83 -2.52 31.27
C GLY A 642 -20.63 -1.07 31.74
N HIS A 643 -19.54 -0.40 31.32
CA HIS A 643 -19.23 0.96 31.75
C HIS A 643 -18.92 1.89 30.55
N ALA A 644 -19.73 1.82 29.49
CA ALA A 644 -19.55 2.56 28.23
C ALA A 644 -19.43 4.10 28.39
N GLU A 645 -20.02 4.70 29.42
CA GLU A 645 -19.89 6.14 29.69
C GLU A 645 -18.53 6.47 30.32
N ALA A 646 -18.12 5.74 31.36
CA ALA A 646 -16.77 5.82 31.92
C ALA A 646 -15.70 5.53 30.84
N SER A 647 -15.94 4.56 29.95
CA SER A 647 -15.07 4.25 28.82
C SER A 647 -14.86 5.46 27.89
N ARG A 648 -15.90 6.26 27.61
CA ARG A 648 -15.78 7.48 26.79
C ARG A 648 -15.08 8.62 27.52
N LEU A 649 -15.39 8.81 28.80
CA LEU A 649 -14.73 9.76 29.71
C LEU A 649 -13.21 9.48 29.76
N LEU A 650 -12.83 8.22 29.96
CA LEU A 650 -11.42 7.78 30.01
C LEU A 650 -10.72 7.88 28.66
N ALA A 651 -11.38 7.53 27.55
CA ALA A 651 -10.83 7.72 26.21
C ALA A 651 -10.52 9.21 25.92
N ARG A 652 -11.40 10.11 26.35
CA ARG A 652 -11.22 11.56 26.25
C ARG A 652 -10.12 12.08 27.17
N LEU A 653 -10.06 11.59 28.41
CA LEU A 653 -9.01 11.94 29.38
C LEU A 653 -7.61 11.54 28.86
N VAL A 654 -7.46 10.31 28.36
CA VAL A 654 -6.19 9.82 27.79
C VAL A 654 -5.79 10.61 26.53
N LEU A 655 -6.77 11.03 25.71
CA LEU A 655 -6.52 11.92 24.57
C LEU A 655 -6.07 13.32 25.00
N ALA A 656 -6.71 13.92 26.01
CA ALA A 656 -6.31 15.20 26.59
C ALA A 656 -4.91 15.14 27.19
N GLN A 657 -4.68 14.20 28.13
CA GLN A 657 -3.37 13.93 28.75
C GLN A 657 -2.28 13.70 27.69
N PHE A 658 -2.55 12.91 26.65
CA PHE A 658 -1.58 12.66 25.57
C PHE A 658 -1.25 13.94 24.82
N THR A 659 -2.24 14.74 24.42
CA THR A 659 -1.96 15.97 23.66
C THR A 659 -1.15 16.98 24.46
N GLU A 660 -1.44 17.15 25.76
CA GLU A 660 -0.67 18.07 26.58
C GLU A 660 0.74 17.50 26.86
N CYS A 661 0.86 16.28 27.40
CA CYS A 661 2.15 15.63 27.68
C CYS A 661 3.05 15.59 26.46
N ALA A 662 2.55 15.15 25.29
CA ALA A 662 3.33 15.04 24.06
C ALA A 662 3.90 16.40 23.60
N THR A 663 3.16 17.49 23.80
CA THR A 663 3.62 18.86 23.50
C THR A 663 4.53 19.46 24.57
N ALA A 664 4.39 19.05 25.83
CA ALA A 664 5.24 19.47 26.95
C ALA A 664 6.65 18.83 26.91
N ARG A 665 6.81 17.65 26.28
CA ARG A 665 8.10 16.93 26.19
C ARG A 665 9.28 17.82 25.81
N ALA A 666 10.35 17.70 26.59
CA ALA A 666 11.66 18.29 26.37
C ALA A 666 12.48 17.47 25.36
N ASP A 667 12.54 16.13 25.50
CA ASP A 667 13.14 15.27 24.47
C ASP A 667 12.09 14.85 23.43
N ARG A 668 12.25 15.38 22.21
CA ARG A 668 11.39 15.11 21.05
C ARG A 668 12.06 14.20 20.02
N SER A 669 13.14 13.51 20.37
CA SER A 669 13.85 12.59 19.46
C SER A 669 13.11 11.26 19.23
N LEU A 670 12.10 10.95 20.05
CA LEU A 670 11.16 9.86 19.86
C LEU A 670 9.85 10.37 19.25
N PHE A 671 9.35 9.69 18.22
CA PHE A 671 8.00 9.93 17.72
C PHE A 671 6.96 9.39 18.71
N ALA A 672 6.14 10.24 19.31
CA ALA A 672 5.06 9.81 20.20
C ALA A 672 3.75 9.63 19.41
N CYS A 673 3.09 8.49 19.57
CA CYS A 673 1.82 8.24 18.89
C CYS A 673 0.74 7.65 19.80
N LEU A 674 -0.43 8.30 19.81
CA LEU A 674 -1.67 7.77 20.37
C LEU A 674 -2.45 7.05 19.27
N VAL A 675 -2.91 5.84 19.53
CA VAL A 675 -3.74 5.06 18.61
C VAL A 675 -5.03 4.70 19.34
N LEU A 676 -6.13 5.38 19.00
CA LEU A 676 -7.44 5.25 19.64
C LEU A 676 -8.39 4.52 18.67
N ASP A 677 -8.62 3.22 18.92
CA ASP A 677 -9.41 2.33 18.04
C ASP A 677 -10.91 2.72 18.00
N ASP A 678 -11.40 3.44 19.02
CA ASP A 678 -12.69 4.10 18.99
C ASP A 678 -12.65 5.49 19.65
N ALA A 679 -12.83 6.52 18.83
CA ALA A 679 -12.83 7.93 19.24
C ALA A 679 -14.25 8.54 19.37
N THR A 680 -15.32 7.73 19.27
CA THR A 680 -16.72 8.19 19.35
C THR A 680 -16.98 8.98 20.64
N HIS A 681 -17.44 10.23 20.50
CA HIS A 681 -17.65 11.23 21.56
C HIS A 681 -16.41 11.69 22.36
N THR A 682 -15.18 11.45 21.88
CA THR A 682 -13.96 12.01 22.51
C THR A 682 -13.56 13.39 21.97
N VAL A 683 -14.13 13.84 20.85
CA VAL A 683 -13.70 15.08 20.17
C VAL A 683 -14.36 16.32 20.78
N THR A 684 -13.51 17.22 21.27
CA THR A 684 -13.85 18.50 21.92
C THR A 684 -13.13 19.68 21.25
N PRO A 685 -13.49 20.95 21.52
CA PRO A 685 -12.80 22.11 20.94
C PRO A 685 -11.31 22.14 21.32
N GLU A 686 -11.01 21.81 22.57
CA GLU A 686 -9.68 21.69 23.17
C GLU A 686 -8.89 20.55 22.52
N THR A 687 -9.51 19.37 22.31
CA THR A 687 -8.92 18.25 21.57
C THR A 687 -8.50 18.65 20.16
N VAL A 688 -9.36 19.37 19.41
CA VAL A 688 -9.06 19.82 18.05
C VAL A 688 -7.85 20.77 18.03
N ARG A 689 -7.71 21.64 19.04
CA ARG A 689 -6.51 22.48 19.23
C ARG A 689 -5.29 21.65 19.65
N GLY A 690 -5.46 20.61 20.46
CA GLY A 690 -4.42 19.65 20.83
C GLY A 690 -3.82 18.93 19.62
N LEU A 691 -4.68 18.34 18.78
CA LEU A 691 -4.27 17.64 17.55
C LEU A 691 -3.43 18.52 16.61
N ALA A 692 -3.83 19.78 16.43
CA ALA A 692 -3.08 20.74 15.61
C ALA A 692 -1.69 21.08 16.17
N ARG A 693 -1.49 21.01 17.51
CA ARG A 693 -0.19 21.24 18.17
C ARG A 693 0.77 20.06 18.05
N LEU A 694 0.29 18.82 17.86
CA LEU A 694 1.13 17.62 17.80
C LEU A 694 2.22 17.67 16.69
N ARG A 695 1.93 18.34 15.57
CA ARG A 695 2.83 18.44 14.41
C ARG A 695 4.20 19.06 14.73
N SER A 696 4.29 19.99 15.68
CA SER A 696 5.56 20.60 16.12
C SER A 696 6.19 19.90 17.33
N ALA A 697 5.52 18.88 17.87
CA ALA A 697 5.95 18.11 19.04
C ALA A 697 6.63 16.77 18.68
N ASN A 698 6.84 16.49 17.38
CA ASN A 698 7.20 15.16 16.85
C ASN A 698 6.26 14.07 17.39
N ALA A 699 4.95 14.32 17.27
CA ALA A 699 3.91 13.45 17.76
C ALA A 699 2.70 13.44 16.81
N GLY A 700 1.78 12.49 16.97
CA GLY A 700 0.54 12.43 16.20
C GLY A 700 -0.47 11.46 16.79
N ALA A 701 -1.75 11.61 16.44
CA ALA A 701 -2.81 10.69 16.87
C ALA A 701 -3.43 9.97 15.66
N VAL A 702 -3.76 8.68 15.84
CA VAL A 702 -4.59 7.90 14.93
C VAL A 702 -5.94 7.70 15.61
N LEU A 703 -6.99 8.27 15.02
CA LEU A 703 -8.34 8.28 15.57
C LEU A 703 -9.29 7.56 14.61
N THR A 704 -9.98 6.53 15.08
CA THR A 704 -11.02 5.84 14.29
C THR A 704 -12.42 6.14 14.81
N LEU A 705 -13.34 6.48 13.90
CA LEU A 705 -14.75 6.79 14.20
C LEU A 705 -15.72 5.82 13.51
N ARG A 706 -16.92 5.69 14.05
CA ARG A 706 -18.02 4.93 13.42
C ARG A 706 -18.70 5.80 12.35
N THR A 707 -18.88 7.09 12.64
CA THR A 707 -19.35 8.14 11.72
C THR A 707 -18.81 9.51 12.17
N LEU A 708 -18.79 10.53 11.31
CA LEU A 708 -18.61 11.93 11.71
C LEU A 708 -19.80 12.46 12.52
N ASP A 709 -20.96 11.78 12.53
CA ASP A 709 -22.08 12.14 13.39
C ASP A 709 -21.78 11.98 14.90
N ASP A 710 -20.80 11.14 15.25
CA ASP A 710 -20.28 10.97 16.61
C ASP A 710 -19.58 12.24 17.17
N VAL A 711 -19.29 13.22 16.30
CA VAL A 711 -18.58 14.47 16.59
C VAL A 711 -19.58 15.64 16.59
N PRO A 712 -19.54 16.56 17.57
CA PRO A 712 -20.39 17.75 17.60
C PRO A 712 -20.32 18.54 16.29
N GLU A 713 -21.46 18.96 15.75
CA GLU A 713 -21.56 19.47 14.37
C GLU A 713 -20.59 20.63 14.08
N ALA A 714 -20.51 21.60 15.00
CA ALA A 714 -19.61 22.76 14.92
C ALA A 714 -18.11 22.39 14.86
N LEU A 715 -17.73 21.17 15.27
CA LEU A 715 -16.34 20.69 15.29
C LEU A 715 -15.98 19.82 14.08
N ARG A 716 -16.94 19.33 13.28
CA ARG A 716 -16.67 18.33 12.22
C ARG A 716 -15.67 18.83 11.18
N SER A 717 -15.89 20.03 10.63
CA SER A 717 -14.95 20.64 9.67
C SER A 717 -13.63 21.08 10.33
N ALA A 718 -13.65 21.47 11.61
CA ALA A 718 -12.46 21.85 12.35
C ALA A 718 -11.54 20.65 12.64
N LEU A 719 -12.12 19.50 13.02
CA LEU A 719 -11.42 18.22 13.17
C LEU A 719 -10.78 17.77 11.86
N LEU A 720 -11.54 17.81 10.75
CA LEU A 720 -11.01 17.50 9.42
C LEU A 720 -9.93 18.50 8.97
N GLY A 721 -9.95 19.75 9.45
CA GLY A 721 -8.90 20.74 9.21
C GLY A 721 -7.63 20.50 10.05
N ALA A 722 -7.77 20.03 11.30
CA ALA A 722 -6.67 19.83 12.24
C ALA A 722 -5.79 18.60 11.93
N VAL A 723 -6.34 17.57 11.27
CA VAL A 723 -5.59 16.38 10.84
C VAL A 723 -5.07 16.53 9.41
N GLY A 724 -3.83 16.13 9.15
CA GLY A 724 -3.27 16.10 7.79
C GLY A 724 -3.62 14.85 6.99
N CYS A 725 -3.93 13.74 7.67
CA CYS A 725 -4.26 12.46 7.03
C CYS A 725 -5.74 12.09 7.27
N ARG A 726 -6.40 11.63 6.20
CA ARG A 726 -7.86 11.44 6.15
C ARG A 726 -8.19 10.17 5.38
N MET A 727 -8.99 9.29 5.99
CA MET A 727 -9.30 7.97 5.43
C MET A 727 -10.80 7.67 5.56
N ALA A 728 -11.48 7.48 4.43
CA ALA A 728 -12.89 7.08 4.37
C ALA A 728 -12.99 5.62 3.92
N PHE A 729 -13.52 4.74 4.77
CA PHE A 729 -13.69 3.32 4.48
C PHE A 729 -14.96 3.03 3.66
N SER A 730 -15.00 1.87 3.01
CA SER A 730 -16.21 1.37 2.33
C SER A 730 -17.45 1.38 3.25
N GLY A 731 -18.52 2.05 2.82
CA GLY A 731 -19.81 2.09 3.54
C GLY A 731 -20.00 3.28 4.49
N VAL A 732 -19.19 4.34 4.40
CA VAL A 732 -19.53 5.66 4.99
C VAL A 732 -20.90 6.17 4.50
N THR A 733 -21.58 7.02 5.26
CA THR A 733 -22.83 7.64 4.80
C THR A 733 -22.57 8.69 3.72
N THR A 734 -23.61 9.10 2.99
CA THR A 734 -23.52 10.25 2.08
C THR A 734 -23.24 11.56 2.82
N TRP A 735 -23.68 11.71 4.07
CA TRP A 735 -23.41 12.87 4.91
C TRP A 735 -21.94 12.92 5.36
N ASP A 736 -21.36 11.78 5.77
CA ASP A 736 -19.93 11.65 6.00
C ASP A 736 -19.14 12.00 4.72
N GLY A 737 -19.54 11.37 3.61
CA GLY A 737 -18.89 11.53 2.30
C GLY A 737 -18.88 12.97 1.81
N ALA A 738 -19.93 13.76 2.08
CA ALA A 738 -19.98 15.17 1.73
C ALA A 738 -18.89 15.99 2.43
N ARG A 739 -18.59 15.72 3.71
CA ARG A 739 -17.53 16.42 4.45
C ARG A 739 -16.12 16.01 4.01
N PHE A 740 -15.94 14.76 3.57
CA PHE A 740 -14.69 14.35 2.93
C PHE A 740 -14.51 14.98 1.53
N ALA A 741 -15.57 15.06 0.73
CA ALA A 741 -15.56 15.71 -0.58
C ALA A 741 -15.23 17.22 -0.48
N GLU A 742 -15.85 17.91 0.48
CA GLU A 742 -15.60 19.32 0.82
C GLU A 742 -14.11 19.59 1.10
N VAL A 743 -13.47 18.72 1.89
CA VAL A 743 -12.07 18.92 2.36
C VAL A 743 -11.02 18.39 1.38
N TRP A 744 -11.32 17.36 0.59
CA TRP A 744 -10.43 16.91 -0.51
C TRP A 744 -10.52 17.79 -1.76
N GLY A 745 -11.57 18.62 -1.83
CA GLY A 745 -11.75 19.63 -2.86
C GLY A 745 -12.02 19.06 -4.25
N LYS A 746 -11.95 19.97 -5.23
CA LYS A 746 -12.30 19.70 -6.62
C LYS A 746 -11.07 19.71 -7.51
N GLU A 747 -11.18 18.98 -8.62
CA GLU A 747 -10.19 18.90 -9.68
C GLU A 747 -10.80 19.35 -11.00
N TRP A 748 -9.99 19.98 -11.85
CA TRP A 748 -10.40 20.44 -13.17
C TRP A 748 -10.39 19.26 -14.15
N VAL A 749 -11.51 18.56 -14.26
CA VAL A 749 -11.68 17.39 -15.14
C VAL A 749 -12.16 17.85 -16.52
N GLU A 750 -11.37 17.58 -17.56
CA GLU A 750 -11.80 17.75 -18.96
C GLU A 750 -12.94 16.78 -19.28
N THR A 751 -14.17 17.25 -19.09
CA THR A 751 -15.38 16.48 -19.34
C THR A 751 -15.74 16.61 -20.81
N ARG A 752 -15.65 15.47 -21.52
CA ARG A 752 -15.92 15.40 -22.95
C ARG A 752 -17.41 15.16 -23.18
N ASP A 753 -18.19 16.24 -23.18
CA ASP A 753 -19.60 16.16 -23.56
C ASP A 753 -19.72 15.83 -25.05
N VAL A 754 -20.32 14.68 -25.35
CA VAL A 754 -20.57 14.20 -26.72
C VAL A 754 -22.05 14.38 -27.01
N THR A 755 -22.41 15.52 -27.59
CA THR A 755 -23.78 15.77 -28.04
C THR A 755 -24.00 15.15 -29.42
N ASP A 756 -24.77 14.07 -29.47
CA ASP A 756 -25.16 13.39 -30.71
C ASP A 756 -26.30 14.17 -31.41
N ARG A 757 -25.95 15.17 -32.23
CA ARG A 757 -26.94 15.93 -33.02
C ARG A 757 -27.26 15.18 -34.32
N GLN A 758 -28.51 14.76 -34.49
CA GLN A 758 -29.00 14.18 -35.75
C GLN A 758 -29.18 15.29 -36.79
N VAL A 759 -28.56 15.13 -37.96
CA VAL A 759 -28.68 16.09 -39.08
C VAL A 759 -29.66 15.54 -40.10
N ILE A 760 -30.83 16.18 -40.19
CA ILE A 760 -31.84 15.85 -41.22
C ILE A 760 -31.48 16.61 -42.51
N ALA A 761 -30.73 15.97 -43.40
CA ALA A 761 -30.46 16.53 -44.73
C ALA A 761 -31.70 16.43 -45.65
N HIS A 762 -31.86 17.37 -46.57
CA HIS A 762 -33.05 17.52 -47.43
C HIS A 762 -32.74 17.40 -48.94
N GLU A 763 -31.76 16.56 -49.32
CA GLU A 763 -31.41 16.33 -50.73
C GLU A 763 -31.42 14.83 -51.10
N PRO A 764 -31.82 14.48 -52.34
CA PRO A 764 -31.99 13.08 -52.75
C PRO A 764 -30.66 12.36 -53.03
N LEU A 765 -29.64 13.09 -53.50
CA LEU A 765 -28.39 12.47 -53.98
C LEU A 765 -27.45 12.09 -52.82
N THR A 766 -27.45 12.87 -51.74
CA THR A 766 -26.75 12.53 -50.48
C THR A 766 -27.38 11.33 -49.78
N ARG A 767 -28.71 11.15 -49.85
CA ARG A 767 -29.40 9.95 -49.31
C ARG A 767 -28.84 8.64 -49.87
N ALA A 768 -28.56 8.54 -51.17
CA ALA A 768 -28.04 7.31 -51.78
C ALA A 768 -26.66 6.93 -51.21
N LEU A 769 -25.75 7.90 -51.10
CA LEU A 769 -24.43 7.72 -50.48
C LEU A 769 -24.52 7.38 -48.98
N HIS A 770 -25.48 7.98 -48.27
CA HIS A 770 -25.73 7.65 -46.86
C HIS A 770 -26.26 6.22 -46.68
N VAL A 771 -27.22 5.75 -47.49
CA VAL A 771 -27.74 4.38 -47.41
C VAL A 771 -26.61 3.36 -47.69
N LEU A 772 -25.83 3.55 -48.75
CA LEU A 772 -24.72 2.64 -49.09
C LEU A 772 -23.68 2.55 -47.95
N ARG A 773 -23.38 3.68 -47.30
CA ARG A 773 -22.46 3.74 -46.15
C ARG A 773 -23.06 3.15 -44.88
N GLN A 774 -24.36 3.37 -44.64
CA GLN A 774 -25.07 2.88 -43.46
C GLN A 774 -25.19 1.34 -43.45
N VAL A 775 -25.39 0.72 -44.62
CA VAL A 775 -25.37 -0.75 -44.77
C VAL A 775 -24.00 -1.35 -44.41
N VAL A 776 -22.90 -0.62 -44.65
CA VAL A 776 -21.54 -1.07 -44.31
C VAL A 776 -21.17 -0.84 -42.84
N THR A 777 -21.74 0.16 -42.16
CA THR A 777 -21.32 0.54 -40.78
C THR A 777 -22.35 0.33 -39.67
N GLY A 778 -23.59 -0.05 -39.97
CA GLY A 778 -24.55 -0.59 -38.99
C GLY A 778 -25.06 0.35 -37.90
N ARG A 779 -24.77 1.66 -37.97
CA ARG A 779 -25.35 2.72 -37.11
C ARG A 779 -25.62 3.98 -37.91
N ALA A 780 -26.66 4.72 -37.52
CA ALA A 780 -27.03 5.99 -38.12
C ALA A 780 -26.00 7.08 -37.82
N VAL A 781 -25.92 8.09 -38.69
CA VAL A 781 -24.96 9.20 -38.58
C VAL A 781 -25.49 10.26 -37.62
N THR A 782 -24.98 10.26 -36.39
CA THR A 782 -24.99 11.41 -35.50
C THR A 782 -23.68 12.18 -35.64
N THR A 783 -23.76 13.50 -35.80
CA THR A 783 -22.55 14.33 -35.88
C THR A 783 -22.16 14.71 -34.46
N GLN A 784 -21.18 13.98 -33.91
CA GLN A 784 -20.72 14.20 -32.53
C GLN A 784 -20.02 15.55 -32.40
N SER A 785 -20.75 16.55 -31.90
CA SER A 785 -20.13 17.77 -31.37
C SER A 785 -19.43 17.42 -30.07
N VAL A 786 -18.11 17.33 -30.14
CA VAL A 786 -17.24 17.03 -29.00
C VAL A 786 -16.88 18.34 -28.32
N THR A 787 -17.71 18.75 -27.37
CA THR A 787 -17.39 19.91 -26.53
C THR A 787 -16.53 19.41 -25.38
N VAL A 788 -15.22 19.65 -25.45
CA VAL A 788 -14.34 19.49 -24.28
C VAL A 788 -14.64 20.65 -23.35
N ARG A 789 -15.33 20.37 -22.25
CA ARG A 789 -15.61 21.33 -21.19
C ARG A 789 -14.78 20.97 -19.98
N THR A 790 -13.84 21.82 -19.60
CA THR A 790 -13.19 21.70 -18.29
C THR A 790 -14.24 21.98 -17.22
N VAL A 791 -14.58 20.98 -16.41
CA VAL A 791 -15.56 21.07 -15.33
C VAL A 791 -14.83 20.87 -14.01
N GLU A 792 -15.05 21.80 -13.09
CA GLU A 792 -14.59 21.68 -11.72
C GLU A 792 -15.43 20.61 -10.99
N ARG A 793 -14.88 19.42 -10.77
CA ARG A 793 -15.59 18.27 -10.16
C ARG A 793 -14.86 17.80 -8.91
N GLU A 794 -15.60 17.48 -7.85
CA GLU A 794 -15.08 16.83 -6.64
C GLU A 794 -14.28 15.56 -7.01
N ARG A 795 -13.07 15.41 -6.45
CA ARG A 795 -12.20 14.25 -6.71
C ARG A 795 -12.88 12.92 -6.36
N TRP A 796 -13.68 12.97 -5.31
CA TRP A 796 -14.60 11.94 -4.86
C TRP A 796 -15.88 12.63 -4.43
N SER A 797 -17.00 12.38 -5.12
CA SER A 797 -18.28 12.91 -4.68
C SER A 797 -18.85 12.13 -3.49
N ALA A 798 -19.71 12.78 -2.70
CA ALA A 798 -20.38 12.19 -1.53
C ALA A 798 -21.01 10.81 -1.82
N SER A 799 -21.70 10.69 -2.96
CA SER A 799 -22.34 9.45 -3.40
C SER A 799 -21.35 8.38 -3.86
N GLU A 800 -20.18 8.77 -4.41
CA GLU A 800 -19.12 7.82 -4.77
C GLU A 800 -18.42 7.25 -3.54
N LEU A 801 -18.25 8.04 -2.47
CA LEU A 801 -17.72 7.55 -1.20
C LEU A 801 -18.68 6.58 -0.51
N ALA A 802 -19.97 6.87 -0.52
CA ALA A 802 -20.99 6.02 0.09
C ALA A 802 -21.26 4.71 -0.69
N HIS A 803 -21.14 4.72 -2.02
CA HIS A 803 -21.65 3.62 -2.86
C HIS A 803 -20.66 3.03 -3.88
N ALA A 804 -19.55 3.70 -4.20
CA ALA A 804 -18.59 3.24 -5.20
C ALA A 804 -17.25 2.73 -4.62
N VAL A 805 -16.98 2.90 -3.32
CA VAL A 805 -15.81 2.34 -2.63
C VAL A 805 -16.05 0.84 -2.36
N PRO A 806 -15.29 -0.09 -2.96
CA PRO A 806 -15.53 -1.53 -2.80
C PRO A 806 -15.30 -2.01 -1.36
N ALA A 807 -15.98 -3.09 -0.95
CA ALA A 807 -15.83 -3.65 0.39
C ALA A 807 -14.35 -3.95 0.73
N GLY A 808 -13.89 -3.45 1.88
CA GLY A 808 -12.51 -3.62 2.32
C GLY A 808 -11.48 -2.75 1.59
N HIS A 809 -11.93 -1.79 0.78
CA HIS A 809 -11.11 -0.66 0.32
C HIS A 809 -11.39 0.58 1.19
N ALA A 810 -10.51 1.57 1.10
CA ALA A 810 -10.71 2.90 1.65
C ALA A 810 -10.10 3.96 0.74
N VAL A 811 -10.64 5.18 0.75
CA VAL A 811 -10.03 6.35 0.10
C VAL A 811 -9.15 7.04 1.13
N LEU A 812 -7.84 7.13 0.86
CA LEU A 812 -6.82 7.69 1.73
C LEU A 812 -6.18 8.92 1.07
N SER A 813 -6.14 10.04 1.77
CA SER A 813 -5.26 11.18 1.46
C SER A 813 -4.34 11.45 2.66
N VAL A 814 -3.09 11.77 2.38
CA VAL A 814 -2.06 12.00 3.39
C VAL A 814 -1.33 13.33 3.17
N THR A 815 -0.87 13.91 4.27
CA THR A 815 0.00 15.08 4.30
C THR A 815 1.22 14.75 5.15
N SER A 816 2.44 15.12 4.72
CA SER A 816 3.63 14.97 5.55
C SER A 816 3.82 16.19 6.48
N VAL A 817 4.59 16.02 7.55
CA VAL A 817 5.01 17.13 8.44
C VAL A 817 5.76 18.23 7.68
N ALA A 818 6.38 17.93 6.54
CA ALA A 818 7.01 18.89 5.63
C ALA A 818 6.01 19.70 4.77
N GLY A 819 4.73 19.31 4.74
CA GLY A 819 3.68 19.97 3.95
C GLY A 819 3.46 19.38 2.55
N GLU A 820 4.16 18.30 2.20
CA GLU A 820 3.89 17.56 0.97
C GLU A 820 2.55 16.82 1.08
N THR A 821 1.73 16.84 0.04
CA THR A 821 0.41 16.21 0.02
C THR A 821 0.30 15.14 -1.05
N ALA A 822 -0.42 14.05 -0.74
CA ALA A 822 -0.87 13.07 -1.72
C ALA A 822 -2.38 13.23 -1.96
N PRO A 823 -2.84 13.13 -3.23
CA PRO A 823 -4.26 13.17 -3.56
C PRO A 823 -5.03 11.99 -2.91
N PRO A 824 -6.37 12.08 -2.80
CA PRO A 824 -7.19 10.97 -2.30
C PRO A 824 -7.14 9.76 -3.24
N VAL A 825 -6.47 8.70 -2.78
CA VAL A 825 -6.26 7.44 -3.52
C VAL A 825 -7.17 6.35 -2.95
N LEU A 826 -7.86 5.62 -3.83
CA LEU A 826 -8.54 4.38 -3.48
C LEU A 826 -7.50 3.28 -3.23
N VAL A 827 -7.41 2.83 -1.97
CA VAL A 827 -6.51 1.78 -1.51
C VAL A 827 -7.29 0.47 -1.30
N ASP A 828 -6.86 -0.59 -1.96
CA ASP A 828 -7.19 -1.97 -1.62
C ASP A 828 -6.40 -2.39 -0.37
N LEU A 829 -7.11 -2.69 0.71
CA LEU A 829 -6.54 -3.14 1.99
C LEU A 829 -6.53 -4.67 2.13
N THR A 830 -6.57 -5.42 1.01
CA THR A 830 -6.54 -6.90 1.01
C THR A 830 -5.21 -7.54 0.57
N GLY A 831 -4.28 -6.82 -0.09
CA GLY A 831 -3.02 -7.44 -0.59
C GLY A 831 -1.91 -6.54 -1.13
#